data_AF-A0A5M4AQG0-F1
#
_entry.id   AF-A0A5M4AQG0-F1
#
_cell.length_a   1.000
_cell.length_b   1.000
_cell.length_c   1.000
_cell.angle_alpha   90.00
_cell.angle_beta   90.00
_cell.angle_gamma   90.00
#
_symmetry.space_group_name_H-M   'P 1'
#
loop_
_entity.id
_entity.type
_entity.pdbx_description
1 polymer ?
#
loop_
_entity_poly.entity_id
_entity_poly.type
_entity_poly.pdbx_seq_one_letter_code
_entity_poly.pdbx_strand_id
1 'polypeptide(L)'
;MLLLAGCVKDNSIKTDFTASAEQISKENTDRITYINERISLSESGLLKSAESPENYSYTSAVDIYNTVFDKIIIQASNAAYTVYSGQTVLLPKGLTYSGNITVNDGGRLVVAGNLAGTAVSGAGTIVINPTGVFTGKYVNINPGLKLVNYGEWNVDRNINLDGILENHGIISFDTMNNNSSAHVVNTGKISLSGDLNNNGLIDNMGTFITAGTFNLNSGANLNNACHFEAARMQSNGLTYSTGFLKIDDQLTVNGGSILMLGSHSVTDAGTISLNGKIDGTSGNYAGIVIRNSFQSNRGARITGKIDIRYDTDITRSDPDLLGSRVTFKSVYFPATGCVPQYGTNPANSFTLVANVKAPIDSRGNTLSATSVDIQGDFAYVSYHLHGAEFGGLIEVYDITDPSAPTIVSQYWTENVDFNHLEVDGNKLYATGGQDPDKAHVATAATFTIIDLKNGELPNSLPTFYTLPSYSGDCVHLAGNGNLYLATGNTGGQFITANADNGSIINTRDALTAKYFDSDGNTIVGLQGGSVGLLSVFNENDGLNPVRTIPVGEIKPENGKSVVRLKDGFAYVCEGSSGLMVYDVSDGSGTAIKSFNPQDGDTNGVDVDHGLIYVANGAGGVYVLDKNTFKVYGNYNYDGSANFVRAVDDYIFVANGAGGLKILTRDNP
;
A
#
# COMPACT_ATOMS: atom_id res chain seq x y z
N MET A 1 33.52 52.08 49.05
CA MET A 1 32.37 52.30 48.16
C MET A 1 31.74 50.96 47.88
N LEU A 2 30.54 50.73 48.41
CA LEU A 2 29.66 49.60 48.11
C LEU A 2 28.86 49.90 46.82
N LEU A 3 28.62 48.85 46.01
CA LEU A 3 27.50 48.56 45.07
C LEU A 3 27.06 49.65 44.06
N LEU A 4 26.83 49.35 42.78
CA LEU A 4 25.83 48.40 42.27
C LEU A 4 26.31 47.59 41.07
N ALA A 5 26.31 46.27 41.22
CA ALA A 5 26.10 45.34 40.11
C ALA A 5 24.60 45.38 39.77
N GLY A 6 24.28 45.69 38.51
CA GLY A 6 22.93 45.56 38.00
C GLY A 6 22.50 44.10 38.03
N CYS A 7 21.31 43.85 38.56
CA CYS A 7 20.67 42.54 38.54
C CYS A 7 20.52 42.06 37.09
N VAL A 8 21.21 40.98 36.73
CA VAL A 8 20.81 40.17 35.57
C VAL A 8 19.53 39.48 35.97
N LYS A 9 18.47 39.73 35.21
CA LYS A 9 17.18 39.04 35.35
C LYS A 9 17.46 37.54 35.22
N ASP A 10 17.03 36.78 36.22
CA ASP A 10 17.15 35.32 36.24
C ASP A 10 16.39 34.79 34.99
N ASN A 11 17.13 34.40 33.95
CA ASN A 11 16.58 33.74 32.76
C ASN A 11 16.34 32.27 33.08
N SER A 12 15.56 32.00 34.12
CA SER A 12 15.13 30.64 34.46
C SER A 12 14.41 30.06 33.24
N ILE A 13 14.91 28.94 32.74
CA ILE A 13 14.28 28.13 31.71
C ILE A 13 12.86 27.80 32.16
N LYS A 14 11.85 28.39 31.52
CA LYS A 14 10.45 28.01 31.74
C LYS A 14 10.09 26.87 30.81
N THR A 15 9.99 25.70 31.40
CA THR A 15 9.46 24.49 30.77
C THR A 15 8.38 23.97 31.67
N ASP A 16 7.15 23.95 31.17
CA ASP A 16 6.01 23.46 31.92
C ASP A 16 5.31 22.38 31.11
N PHE A 17 5.10 21.22 31.74
CA PHE A 17 4.10 20.27 31.29
C PHE A 17 2.76 20.73 31.79
N THR A 18 1.85 21.00 30.86
CA THR A 18 0.48 21.29 31.23
C THR A 18 -0.32 20.00 31.16
N ALA A 19 -0.52 19.38 32.33
CA ALA A 19 -1.55 18.35 32.56
C ALA A 19 -2.71 18.88 33.44
N SER A 20 -2.75 20.21 33.66
CA SER A 20 -3.83 20.88 34.39
C SER A 20 -5.12 20.77 33.58
N ALA A 21 -6.04 19.92 34.03
CA ALA A 21 -7.35 19.75 33.39
C ALA A 21 -8.10 21.08 33.20
N GLU A 22 -7.91 22.05 34.10
CA GLU A 22 -8.51 23.39 34.01
C GLU A 22 -7.89 24.22 32.88
N GLN A 23 -6.55 24.23 32.76
CA GLN A 23 -5.86 24.95 31.68
C GLN A 23 -6.16 24.31 30.31
N ILE A 24 -6.13 22.97 30.22
CA ILE A 24 -6.46 22.24 29.00
C ILE A 24 -7.92 22.48 28.59
N SER A 25 -8.86 22.42 29.55
CA SER A 25 -10.27 22.70 29.28
C SER A 25 -10.49 24.13 28.76
N LYS A 26 -9.74 25.10 29.31
CA LYS A 26 -9.76 26.47 28.82
C LYS A 26 -9.20 26.58 27.40
N GLU A 27 -8.03 25.99 27.13
CA GLU A 27 -7.41 25.99 25.79
C GLU A 27 -8.35 25.36 24.75
N ASN A 28 -8.98 24.22 25.08
CA ASN A 28 -9.98 23.58 24.23
C ASN A 28 -11.14 24.52 23.89
N THR A 29 -11.63 25.26 24.89
CA THR A 29 -12.74 26.21 24.71
C THR A 29 -12.34 27.44 23.88
N ASP A 30 -11.13 27.96 24.11
CA ASP A 30 -10.68 29.25 23.54
C ASP A 30 -10.08 29.11 22.13
N ARG A 31 -9.47 27.95 21.81
CA ARG A 31 -8.70 27.76 20.57
C ARG A 31 -9.32 26.79 19.57
N ILE A 32 -10.10 25.80 20.00
CA ILE A 32 -10.70 24.83 19.09
C ILE A 32 -12.07 25.33 18.66
N THR A 33 -12.22 25.54 17.36
CA THR A 33 -13.52 25.76 16.74
C THR A 33 -13.88 24.51 15.97
N TYR A 34 -14.94 23.82 16.41
CA TYR A 34 -15.52 22.72 15.65
C TYR A 34 -16.30 23.28 14.47
N ILE A 35 -15.96 22.78 13.29
CA ILE A 35 -16.53 23.21 12.03
C ILE A 35 -17.17 21.97 11.40
N ASN A 36 -18.25 22.14 10.65
CA ASN A 36 -18.83 21.05 9.86
C ASN A 36 -19.05 21.59 8.45
N GLU A 37 -17.98 22.15 7.90
CA GLU A 37 -18.00 22.84 6.62
C GLU A 37 -17.57 21.86 5.55
N ARG A 38 -18.54 21.48 4.71
CA ARG A 38 -18.29 20.64 3.56
C ARG A 38 -17.56 21.43 2.48
N ILE A 39 -16.40 20.93 2.11
CA ILE A 39 -15.53 21.41 1.05
C ILE A 39 -15.75 20.49 -0.15
N SER A 40 -16.39 20.99 -1.19
CA SER A 40 -16.48 20.28 -2.47
C SER A 40 -15.33 20.69 -3.36
N LEU A 41 -14.52 19.72 -3.77
CA LEU A 41 -13.48 19.87 -4.76
C LEU A 41 -14.11 19.63 -6.16
N SER A 42 -14.01 20.60 -7.07
CA SER A 42 -14.72 20.57 -8.37
C SER A 42 -14.15 19.52 -9.33
N GLU A 43 -14.98 18.62 -9.86
CA GLU A 43 -14.57 17.62 -10.85
C GLU A 43 -14.29 18.19 -12.26
N SER A 44 -13.25 17.66 -12.91
CA SER A 44 -13.16 17.58 -14.38
C SER A 44 -12.84 16.17 -14.87
N GLY A 45 -13.81 15.24 -14.84
CA GLY A 45 -13.72 14.03 -15.67
C GLY A 45 -14.25 12.75 -15.04
N LEU A 46 -15.32 12.24 -15.65
CA LEU A 46 -15.90 10.92 -15.50
C LEU A 46 -14.87 9.81 -15.72
N LEU A 47 -14.72 8.90 -14.75
CA LEU A 47 -14.09 7.61 -14.97
C LEU A 47 -15.15 6.59 -15.37
N LYS A 48 -14.98 6.02 -16.57
CA LYS A 48 -15.78 4.90 -17.09
C LYS A 48 -15.46 3.64 -16.29
N SER A 49 -16.50 2.88 -15.97
CA SER A 49 -16.42 1.48 -15.57
C SER A 49 -15.62 0.68 -16.60
N ALA A 50 -14.57 -0.02 -16.16
CA ALA A 50 -13.89 -1.00 -17.00
C ALA A 50 -14.72 -2.29 -17.01
N GLU A 51 -15.33 -2.57 -18.16
CA GLU A 51 -15.75 -3.93 -18.50
C GLU A 51 -14.51 -4.82 -18.66
N SER A 52 -14.69 -6.10 -18.34
CA SER A 52 -13.75 -7.19 -18.60
C SER A 52 -13.13 -7.06 -20.01
N PRO A 53 -11.82 -7.30 -20.21
CA PRO A 53 -11.27 -7.36 -21.55
C PRO A 53 -11.89 -8.55 -22.29
N GLU A 54 -12.94 -8.29 -23.07
CA GLU A 54 -13.37 -9.22 -24.11
C GLU A 54 -12.31 -9.20 -25.23
N ASN A 55 -11.87 -10.40 -25.63
CA ASN A 55 -11.03 -10.68 -26.80
C ASN A 55 -9.50 -10.55 -26.62
N TYR A 56 -8.91 -11.38 -25.75
CA TYR A 56 -7.53 -11.82 -25.94
C TYR A 56 -7.50 -13.10 -26.78
N SER A 57 -6.83 -13.07 -27.93
CA SER A 57 -6.41 -14.28 -28.65
C SER A 57 -4.92 -14.47 -28.44
N TYR A 58 -4.54 -15.61 -27.86
CA TYR A 58 -3.14 -16.01 -27.76
C TYR A 58 -2.73 -16.71 -29.05
N THR A 59 -1.66 -16.25 -29.68
CA THR A 59 -1.02 -16.96 -30.78
C THR A 59 -0.29 -18.19 -30.23
N SER A 60 -0.55 -19.37 -30.82
CA SER A 60 0.11 -20.62 -30.42
C SER A 60 1.63 -20.50 -30.53
N ALA A 61 2.36 -21.05 -29.57
CA ALA A 61 3.82 -21.14 -29.60
C ALA A 61 4.35 -22.00 -30.78
N VAL A 62 3.49 -22.77 -31.45
CA VAL A 62 3.80 -23.50 -32.68
C VAL A 62 3.10 -22.83 -33.86
N ASP A 63 3.89 -22.22 -34.75
CA ASP A 63 3.45 -21.75 -36.06
C ASP A 63 3.42 -22.93 -37.03
N ILE A 64 2.22 -23.43 -37.34
CA ILE A 64 2.04 -24.62 -38.18
C ILE A 64 2.49 -24.42 -39.64
N TYR A 65 2.69 -23.18 -40.09
CA TYR A 65 3.14 -22.88 -41.44
C TYR A 65 4.67 -22.87 -41.54
N ASN A 66 5.35 -22.53 -40.45
CA ASN A 66 6.80 -22.36 -40.40
C ASN A 66 7.54 -23.44 -39.59
N THR A 67 6.80 -24.35 -38.93
CA THR A 67 7.39 -25.48 -38.19
C THR A 67 7.66 -26.66 -39.11
N VAL A 68 8.87 -27.22 -39.03
CA VAL A 68 9.20 -28.50 -39.66
C VAL A 68 8.67 -29.64 -38.80
N PHE A 69 7.79 -30.48 -39.37
CA PHE A 69 7.22 -31.64 -38.69
C PHE A 69 7.89 -32.92 -39.16
N ASP A 70 8.23 -33.82 -38.23
CA ASP A 70 8.78 -35.13 -38.55
C ASP A 70 7.77 -36.00 -39.30
N LYS A 71 6.48 -35.85 -38.96
CA LYS A 71 5.36 -36.50 -39.66
C LYS A 71 4.14 -35.60 -39.70
N ILE A 72 3.34 -35.77 -40.74
CA ILE A 72 2.02 -35.16 -40.89
C ILE A 72 1.00 -36.29 -41.07
N ILE A 73 -0.08 -36.27 -40.30
CA ILE A 73 -1.21 -37.18 -40.49
C ILE A 73 -1.97 -36.73 -41.74
N ILE A 74 -2.01 -37.56 -42.78
CA ILE A 74 -2.55 -37.17 -44.10
C ILE A 74 -3.97 -37.69 -44.38
N GLN A 75 -4.53 -38.53 -43.51
CA GLN A 75 -5.87 -39.07 -43.69
C GLN A 75 -6.57 -39.28 -42.34
N ALA A 76 -7.90 -39.16 -42.35
CA ALA A 76 -8.73 -39.52 -41.21
C ALA A 76 -8.58 -41.02 -40.90
N SER A 77 -8.59 -41.37 -39.62
CA SER A 77 -8.48 -42.77 -39.19
C SER A 77 -9.05 -42.97 -37.78
N ASN A 78 -9.39 -44.22 -37.48
CA ASN A 78 -9.72 -44.73 -36.15
C ASN A 78 -8.66 -45.72 -35.61
N ALA A 79 -7.56 -45.93 -36.35
CA ALA A 79 -6.47 -46.78 -35.91
C ALA A 79 -5.65 -46.12 -34.80
N ALA A 80 -5.02 -46.92 -33.94
CA ALA A 80 -4.13 -46.37 -32.93
C ALA A 80 -2.89 -45.70 -33.57
N TYR A 81 -2.45 -44.58 -33.01
CA TYR A 81 -1.27 -43.84 -33.46
C TYR A 81 -0.30 -43.59 -32.31
N THR A 82 1.00 -43.84 -32.54
CA THR A 82 2.06 -43.57 -31.57
C THR A 82 2.98 -42.48 -32.08
N VAL A 83 3.13 -41.42 -31.29
CA VAL A 83 4.17 -40.39 -31.45
C VAL A 83 5.36 -40.82 -30.61
N TYR A 84 6.48 -41.12 -31.25
CA TYR A 84 7.68 -41.62 -30.57
C TYR A 84 8.49 -40.47 -29.96
N SER A 85 9.39 -40.81 -29.05
CA SER A 85 10.31 -39.84 -28.42
C SER A 85 11.09 -39.06 -29.47
N GLY A 86 11.20 -37.74 -29.28
CA GLY A 86 11.87 -36.82 -30.20
C GLY A 86 11.08 -36.45 -31.46
N GLN A 87 9.91 -37.06 -31.71
CA GLN A 87 9.09 -36.72 -32.87
C GLN A 87 8.13 -35.56 -32.58
N THR A 88 8.02 -34.60 -33.50
CA THR A 88 6.93 -33.64 -33.61
C THR A 88 6.01 -34.01 -34.77
N VAL A 89 4.76 -34.35 -34.47
CA VAL A 89 3.75 -34.79 -35.45
C VAL A 89 2.62 -33.78 -35.58
N LEU A 90 2.16 -33.48 -36.79
CA LEU A 90 1.01 -32.60 -37.05
C LEU A 90 -0.25 -33.39 -37.41
N LEU A 91 -1.38 -33.08 -36.75
CA LEU A 91 -2.72 -33.30 -37.28
C LEU A 91 -3.21 -31.99 -37.92
N PRO A 92 -3.22 -31.87 -39.27
CA PRO A 92 -3.50 -30.62 -39.94
C PRO A 92 -4.98 -30.24 -39.93
N LYS A 93 -5.26 -28.95 -40.18
CA LYS A 93 -6.61 -28.39 -40.28
C LYS A 93 -7.47 -29.17 -41.28
N GLY A 94 -8.74 -29.41 -40.89
CA GLY A 94 -9.72 -30.09 -41.73
C GLY A 94 -9.71 -31.63 -41.67
N LEU A 95 -8.72 -32.23 -41.00
CA LEU A 95 -8.71 -33.67 -40.74
C LEU A 95 -9.27 -33.99 -39.35
N THR A 96 -10.03 -35.07 -39.27
CA THR A 96 -10.50 -35.65 -38.00
C THR A 96 -9.79 -36.97 -37.75
N TYR A 97 -9.17 -37.12 -36.58
CA TYR A 97 -8.57 -38.37 -36.13
C TYR A 97 -9.33 -38.87 -34.91
N SER A 98 -9.67 -40.16 -34.89
CA SER A 98 -10.52 -40.76 -33.85
C SER A 98 -9.98 -42.02 -33.18
N GLY A 99 -8.83 -42.50 -33.63
CA GLY A 99 -8.14 -43.61 -32.99
C GLY A 99 -7.39 -43.19 -31.74
N ASN A 100 -7.05 -44.15 -30.88
CA ASN A 100 -6.28 -43.89 -29.66
C ASN A 100 -4.90 -43.33 -29.99
N ILE A 101 -4.45 -42.34 -29.23
CA ILE A 101 -3.13 -41.72 -29.40
C ILE A 101 -2.27 -41.99 -28.18
N THR A 102 -1.05 -42.44 -28.43
CA THR A 102 0.00 -42.52 -27.40
C THR A 102 1.13 -41.57 -27.78
N VAL A 103 1.44 -40.62 -26.89
CA VAL A 103 2.58 -39.71 -27.05
C VAL A 103 3.65 -40.10 -26.04
N ASN A 104 4.72 -40.73 -26.51
CA ASN A 104 5.82 -41.15 -25.65
C ASN A 104 6.57 -39.94 -25.09
N ASP A 105 7.30 -40.16 -23.99
CA ASP A 105 8.16 -39.14 -23.38
C ASP A 105 9.10 -38.49 -24.42
N GLY A 106 9.19 -37.16 -24.40
CA GLY A 106 9.89 -36.34 -25.40
C GLY A 106 9.22 -36.25 -26.78
N GLY A 107 8.10 -36.92 -27.02
CA GLY A 107 7.29 -36.79 -28.22
C GLY A 107 6.31 -35.62 -28.13
N ARG A 108 5.96 -35.01 -29.28
CA ARG A 108 5.04 -33.88 -29.37
C ARG A 108 4.01 -34.06 -30.48
N LEU A 109 2.73 -33.99 -30.14
CA LEU A 109 1.63 -33.93 -31.12
C LEU A 109 1.09 -32.51 -31.20
N VAL A 110 1.02 -31.93 -32.40
CA VAL A 110 0.44 -30.62 -32.68
C VAL A 110 -0.88 -30.83 -33.42
N VAL A 111 -1.95 -30.25 -32.90
CA VAL A 111 -3.32 -30.47 -33.38
C VAL A 111 -3.88 -29.16 -33.93
N ALA A 112 -4.01 -29.08 -35.25
CA ALA A 112 -4.74 -28.01 -35.96
C ALA A 112 -6.05 -28.52 -36.60
N GLY A 113 -6.24 -29.84 -36.66
CA GLY A 113 -7.50 -30.50 -37.04
C GLY A 113 -8.37 -30.85 -35.85
N ASN A 114 -9.12 -31.95 -35.92
CA ASN A 114 -10.02 -32.42 -34.88
C ASN A 114 -9.55 -33.76 -34.29
N LEU A 115 -9.27 -33.81 -32.99
CA LEU A 115 -9.10 -35.05 -32.24
C LEU A 115 -10.45 -35.48 -31.63
N ALA A 116 -11.10 -36.48 -32.20
CA ALA A 116 -12.49 -36.84 -31.89
C ALA A 116 -12.63 -38.24 -31.29
N GLY A 117 -13.22 -38.39 -30.10
CA GLY A 117 -13.44 -39.71 -29.48
C GLY A 117 -12.18 -40.51 -29.13
N THR A 118 -10.99 -39.90 -29.26
CA THR A 118 -9.66 -40.50 -29.02
C THR A 118 -9.33 -40.58 -27.53
N ALA A 119 -8.89 -41.75 -27.05
CA ALA A 119 -8.18 -41.86 -25.78
C ALA A 119 -6.72 -41.46 -25.96
N VAL A 120 -6.23 -40.59 -25.08
CA VAL A 120 -4.86 -40.08 -25.11
C VAL A 120 -4.07 -40.68 -23.95
N SER A 121 -2.84 -41.10 -24.21
CA SER A 121 -1.97 -41.76 -23.24
C SER A 121 -0.49 -41.41 -23.46
N GLY A 122 0.37 -41.74 -22.49
CA GLY A 122 1.81 -41.53 -22.56
C GLY A 122 2.29 -40.40 -21.64
N ALA A 123 3.49 -39.89 -21.91
CA ALA A 123 4.17 -38.89 -21.09
C ALA A 123 4.78 -37.74 -21.93
N GLY A 124 4.34 -37.59 -23.18
CA GLY A 124 4.79 -36.50 -24.06
C GLY A 124 3.90 -35.25 -23.96
N THR A 125 4.04 -34.37 -24.95
CA THR A 125 3.27 -33.11 -25.02
C THR A 125 2.26 -33.12 -26.16
N ILE A 126 1.05 -32.64 -25.90
CA ILE A 126 0.03 -32.40 -26.92
C ILE A 126 -0.28 -30.91 -26.93
N VAL A 127 -0.11 -30.27 -28.08
CA VAL A 127 -0.36 -28.85 -28.29
C VAL A 127 -1.55 -28.71 -29.21
N ILE A 128 -2.59 -28.01 -28.77
CA ILE A 128 -3.75 -27.75 -29.60
C ILE A 128 -3.71 -26.29 -30.04
N ASN A 129 -3.55 -26.15 -31.34
CA ASN A 129 -3.42 -24.88 -32.03
C ASN A 129 -4.80 -24.17 -32.03
N PRO A 130 -4.88 -22.83 -32.24
CA PRO A 130 -6.14 -22.11 -32.23
C PRO A 130 -7.24 -22.64 -33.17
N THR A 131 -6.86 -23.32 -34.26
CA THR A 131 -7.81 -23.95 -35.19
C THR A 131 -8.15 -25.40 -34.84
N GLY A 132 -7.39 -25.99 -33.92
CA GLY A 132 -7.56 -27.37 -33.49
C GLY A 132 -8.70 -27.50 -32.49
N VAL A 133 -9.43 -28.61 -32.58
CA VAL A 133 -10.53 -28.93 -31.68
C VAL A 133 -10.30 -30.30 -31.06
N PHE A 134 -10.61 -30.42 -29.78
CA PHE A 134 -10.66 -31.69 -29.07
C PHE A 134 -12.12 -32.04 -28.75
N THR A 135 -12.64 -33.12 -29.35
CA THR A 135 -14.03 -33.59 -29.19
C THR A 135 -14.12 -34.99 -28.56
N GLY A 136 -13.11 -35.37 -27.76
CA GLY A 136 -13.04 -36.67 -27.07
C GLY A 136 -14.16 -36.93 -26.06
N LYS A 137 -14.48 -38.21 -25.84
CA LYS A 137 -15.52 -38.66 -24.88
C LYS A 137 -15.12 -38.49 -23.41
N TYR A 138 -13.82 -38.56 -23.11
CA TYR A 138 -13.20 -38.36 -21.81
C TYR A 138 -11.78 -37.82 -22.01
N VAL A 139 -11.40 -36.79 -21.25
CA VAL A 139 -9.99 -36.36 -21.16
C VAL A 139 -9.45 -36.88 -19.84
N ASN A 140 -8.59 -37.89 -19.90
CA ASN A 140 -7.78 -38.30 -18.75
C ASN A 140 -6.34 -37.91 -19.06
N ILE A 141 -5.77 -37.00 -18.28
CA ILE A 141 -4.37 -36.61 -18.40
C ILE A 141 -3.60 -37.44 -17.38
N ASN A 142 -3.09 -38.59 -17.80
CA ASN A 142 -2.33 -39.49 -16.93
C ASN A 142 -1.00 -38.85 -16.46
N PRO A 143 -0.34 -39.39 -15.41
CA PRO A 143 0.93 -38.87 -14.94
C PRO A 143 1.97 -38.73 -16.06
N GLY A 144 2.64 -37.59 -16.11
CA GLY A 144 3.68 -37.27 -17.10
C GLY A 144 3.17 -36.73 -18.43
N LEU A 145 1.88 -36.83 -18.75
CA LEU A 145 1.32 -36.23 -19.96
C LEU A 145 1.13 -34.71 -19.76
N LYS A 146 1.54 -33.92 -20.75
CA LYS A 146 1.31 -32.47 -20.77
C LYS A 146 0.38 -32.09 -21.93
N LEU A 147 -0.71 -31.40 -21.61
CA LEU A 147 -1.66 -30.88 -22.60
C LEU A 147 -1.63 -29.35 -22.58
N VAL A 148 -1.40 -28.73 -23.74
CA VAL A 148 -1.31 -27.28 -23.91
C VAL A 148 -2.38 -26.83 -24.89
N ASN A 149 -3.30 -25.98 -24.45
CA ASN A 149 -4.40 -25.46 -25.27
C ASN A 149 -4.21 -23.98 -25.64
N TYR A 150 -4.34 -23.68 -26.93
CA TYR A 150 -4.46 -22.32 -27.46
C TYR A 150 -5.78 -22.09 -28.23
N GLY A 151 -6.63 -23.11 -28.33
CA GLY A 151 -7.90 -23.07 -29.06
C GLY A 151 -9.13 -22.96 -28.15
N GLU A 152 -10.30 -23.13 -28.76
CA GLU A 152 -11.59 -23.14 -28.07
C GLU A 152 -12.13 -24.58 -28.01
N TRP A 153 -12.27 -25.10 -26.79
CA TRP A 153 -12.79 -26.44 -26.56
C TRP A 153 -14.08 -26.35 -25.76
N ASN A 154 -15.18 -26.79 -26.38
CA ASN A 154 -16.43 -26.96 -25.67
C ASN A 154 -16.66 -28.45 -25.40
N VAL A 155 -16.33 -28.89 -24.19
CA VAL A 155 -16.37 -30.30 -23.80
C VAL A 155 -17.43 -30.48 -22.72
N ASP A 156 -18.65 -30.90 -23.08
CA ASP A 156 -19.72 -31.18 -22.09
C ASP A 156 -19.47 -32.47 -21.28
N ARG A 157 -18.25 -32.68 -20.76
CA ARG A 157 -17.81 -33.91 -20.09
C ARG A 157 -16.82 -33.62 -18.95
N ASN A 158 -16.67 -34.61 -18.08
CA ASN A 158 -15.74 -34.58 -16.95
C ASN A 158 -14.29 -34.75 -17.42
N ILE A 159 -13.37 -34.08 -16.73
CA ILE A 159 -11.93 -34.26 -16.90
C ILE A 159 -11.29 -34.77 -15.59
N ASN A 160 -10.39 -35.74 -15.71
CA ASN A 160 -9.52 -36.18 -14.60
C ASN A 160 -8.07 -35.91 -14.95
N LEU A 161 -7.35 -35.27 -14.04
CA LEU A 161 -5.97 -34.82 -14.23
C LEU A 161 -5.07 -35.49 -13.21
N ASP A 162 -4.02 -36.15 -13.70
CA ASP A 162 -2.85 -36.61 -12.96
C ASP A 162 -1.54 -36.01 -13.51
N GLY A 163 -1.60 -35.33 -14.68
CA GLY A 163 -0.50 -34.64 -15.34
C GLY A 163 -0.69 -33.11 -15.42
N ILE A 164 -0.16 -32.48 -16.47
CA ILE A 164 -0.16 -31.02 -16.62
C ILE A 164 -1.19 -30.57 -17.66
N LEU A 165 -2.04 -29.62 -17.28
CA LEU A 165 -2.93 -28.88 -18.19
C LEU A 165 -2.51 -27.41 -18.23
N GLU A 166 -2.03 -26.95 -19.38
CA GLU A 166 -1.76 -25.53 -19.63
C GLU A 166 -2.82 -24.97 -20.58
N ASN A 167 -3.60 -24.01 -20.12
CA ASN A 167 -4.62 -23.35 -20.92
C ASN A 167 -4.27 -21.88 -21.18
N HIS A 168 -4.17 -21.54 -22.46
CA HIS A 168 -4.07 -20.17 -22.97
C HIS A 168 -5.27 -19.78 -23.84
N GLY A 169 -6.17 -20.73 -24.14
CA GLY A 169 -7.38 -20.52 -24.93
C GLY A 169 -8.64 -20.51 -24.07
N ILE A 170 -9.72 -21.05 -24.63
CA ILE A 170 -11.02 -21.17 -23.93
C ILE A 170 -11.32 -22.67 -23.79
N ILE A 171 -11.64 -23.11 -22.57
CA ILE A 171 -12.04 -24.48 -22.30
C ILE A 171 -13.32 -24.47 -21.46
N SER A 172 -14.30 -25.29 -21.83
CA SER A 172 -15.38 -25.70 -20.93
C SER A 172 -15.38 -27.20 -20.68
N PHE A 173 -15.63 -27.58 -19.42
CA PHE A 173 -15.87 -28.95 -18.97
C PHE A 173 -17.17 -29.04 -18.18
N ASP A 174 -17.66 -30.27 -17.94
CA ASP A 174 -18.72 -30.48 -16.95
C ASP A 174 -18.17 -30.38 -15.53
N THR A 175 -17.40 -31.38 -15.08
CA THR A 175 -16.66 -31.34 -13.81
C THR A 175 -15.16 -31.53 -14.01
N MET A 176 -14.34 -31.11 -13.04
CA MET A 176 -12.90 -31.34 -13.06
C MET A 176 -12.42 -32.00 -11.76
N ASN A 177 -11.65 -33.08 -11.88
CA ASN A 177 -10.88 -33.67 -10.79
C ASN A 177 -9.39 -33.44 -11.04
N ASN A 178 -8.77 -32.54 -10.29
CA ASN A 178 -7.33 -32.30 -10.28
C ASN A 178 -6.69 -33.14 -9.18
N ASN A 179 -6.08 -34.29 -9.53
CA ASN A 179 -5.49 -35.20 -8.54
C ASN A 179 -4.18 -34.65 -7.97
N SER A 180 -3.64 -35.31 -6.95
CA SER A 180 -2.51 -34.78 -6.15
C SER A 180 -1.23 -34.53 -6.93
N SER A 181 -1.02 -35.23 -8.04
CA SER A 181 0.16 -35.05 -8.90
C SER A 181 -0.06 -34.06 -10.04
N ALA A 182 -1.28 -33.54 -10.18
CA ALA A 182 -1.65 -32.72 -11.31
C ALA A 182 -1.42 -31.22 -11.07
N HIS A 183 -1.17 -30.53 -12.18
CA HIS A 183 -0.91 -29.10 -12.23
C HIS A 183 -1.71 -28.46 -13.35
N VAL A 184 -2.59 -27.53 -12.99
CA VAL A 184 -3.34 -26.70 -13.93
C VAL A 184 -2.71 -25.32 -13.96
N VAL A 185 -2.31 -24.87 -15.14
CA VAL A 185 -1.88 -23.50 -15.41
C VAL A 185 -2.89 -22.87 -16.34
N ASN A 186 -3.50 -21.76 -15.95
CA ASN A 186 -4.48 -21.07 -16.76
C ASN A 186 -4.09 -19.60 -16.96
N THR A 187 -3.86 -19.19 -18.20
CA THR A 187 -3.81 -17.76 -18.60
C THR A 187 -4.97 -17.38 -19.51
N GLY A 188 -5.78 -18.35 -19.93
CA GLY A 188 -6.98 -18.16 -20.74
C GLY A 188 -8.26 -18.21 -19.90
N LYS A 189 -9.31 -18.81 -20.45
CA LYS A 189 -10.59 -19.03 -19.76
C LYS A 189 -10.87 -20.52 -19.57
N ILE A 190 -11.14 -20.94 -18.35
CA ILE A 190 -11.71 -22.25 -18.02
C ILE A 190 -13.10 -22.04 -17.43
N SER A 191 -14.08 -22.84 -17.86
CA SER A 191 -15.45 -22.80 -17.33
C SER A 191 -15.97 -24.21 -17.05
N LEU A 192 -16.52 -24.44 -15.86
CA LEU A 192 -17.08 -25.72 -15.45
C LEU A 192 -18.58 -25.57 -15.18
N SER A 193 -19.42 -26.45 -15.73
CA SER A 193 -20.86 -26.46 -15.39
C SER A 193 -21.19 -27.13 -14.05
N GLY A 194 -20.26 -27.92 -13.51
CA GLY A 194 -20.36 -28.59 -12.23
C GLY A 194 -19.12 -28.39 -11.36
N ASP A 195 -18.87 -29.35 -10.48
CA ASP A 195 -17.89 -29.24 -9.39
C ASP A 195 -16.41 -29.29 -9.86
N LEU A 196 -15.56 -28.63 -9.08
CA LEU A 196 -14.10 -28.72 -9.16
C LEU A 196 -13.55 -29.36 -7.89
N ASN A 197 -12.96 -30.55 -8.01
CA ASN A 197 -12.24 -31.19 -6.92
C ASN A 197 -10.74 -31.03 -7.11
N ASN A 198 -10.08 -30.26 -6.26
CA ASN A 198 -8.64 -30.02 -6.32
C ASN A 198 -7.89 -30.71 -5.18
N ASN A 199 -7.02 -31.63 -5.54
CA ASN A 199 -6.04 -32.30 -4.68
C ASN A 199 -4.59 -31.89 -5.02
N GLY A 200 -4.38 -31.19 -6.14
CA GLY A 200 -3.06 -30.79 -6.66
C GLY A 200 -2.86 -29.28 -6.65
N LEU A 201 -2.19 -28.76 -7.68
CA LEU A 201 -1.89 -27.33 -7.84
C LEU A 201 -2.71 -26.71 -8.98
N ILE A 202 -3.28 -25.54 -8.73
CA ILE A 202 -3.90 -24.69 -9.75
C ILE A 202 -3.24 -23.31 -9.70
N ASP A 203 -2.60 -22.89 -10.79
CA ASP A 203 -2.10 -21.55 -11.03
C ASP A 203 -3.03 -20.84 -12.04
N ASN A 204 -3.83 -19.90 -11.55
CA ASN A 204 -4.77 -19.14 -12.36
C ASN A 204 -4.30 -17.68 -12.53
N MET A 205 -3.87 -17.34 -13.74
CA MET A 205 -3.53 -15.99 -14.20
C MET A 205 -4.56 -15.44 -15.21
N GLY A 206 -5.61 -16.19 -15.52
CA GLY A 206 -6.71 -15.80 -16.40
C GLY A 206 -8.07 -15.85 -15.68
N THR A 207 -9.09 -16.37 -16.36
CA THR A 207 -10.44 -16.55 -15.80
C THR A 207 -10.73 -18.03 -15.56
N PHE A 208 -11.11 -18.40 -14.35
CA PHE A 208 -11.58 -19.73 -14.00
C PHE A 208 -12.94 -19.64 -13.32
N ILE A 209 -13.97 -20.20 -13.95
CA ILE A 209 -15.34 -20.18 -13.41
C ILE A 209 -15.82 -21.62 -13.20
N THR A 210 -16.40 -21.92 -12.04
CA THR A 210 -17.14 -23.15 -11.78
C THR A 210 -18.55 -22.83 -11.29
N ALA A 211 -19.56 -23.33 -12.00
CA ALA A 211 -20.95 -23.19 -11.57
C ALA A 211 -21.30 -24.12 -10.39
N GLY A 212 -20.42 -25.06 -10.03
CA GLY A 212 -20.58 -25.97 -8.91
C GLY A 212 -19.77 -25.57 -7.67
N THR A 213 -19.51 -26.58 -6.84
CA THR A 213 -18.68 -26.45 -5.64
C THR A 213 -17.21 -26.63 -5.99
N PHE A 214 -16.39 -25.68 -5.56
CA PHE A 214 -14.94 -25.83 -5.52
C PHE A 214 -14.49 -26.47 -4.21
N ASN A 215 -14.08 -27.74 -4.27
CA ASN A 215 -13.50 -28.48 -3.16
C ASN A 215 -11.97 -28.40 -3.23
N LEU A 216 -11.36 -27.54 -2.42
CA LEU A 216 -9.91 -27.47 -2.25
C LEU A 216 -9.51 -28.38 -1.10
N ASN A 217 -8.98 -29.57 -1.41
CA ASN A 217 -8.66 -30.59 -0.42
C ASN A 217 -7.35 -30.31 0.33
N SER A 218 -7.10 -31.06 1.41
CA SER A 218 -5.89 -30.91 2.22
C SER A 218 -4.63 -31.21 1.38
N GLY A 219 -3.61 -30.35 1.50
CA GLY A 219 -2.37 -30.45 0.72
C GLY A 219 -2.45 -29.89 -0.70
N ALA A 220 -3.64 -29.44 -1.14
CA ALA A 220 -3.84 -28.81 -2.44
C ALA A 220 -3.70 -27.27 -2.36
N ASN A 221 -3.31 -26.67 -3.48
CA ASN A 221 -3.08 -25.24 -3.59
C ASN A 221 -3.90 -24.61 -4.73
N LEU A 222 -4.44 -23.43 -4.47
CA LEU A 222 -4.92 -22.49 -5.49
C LEU A 222 -4.10 -21.21 -5.42
N ASN A 223 -3.39 -20.89 -6.49
CA ASN A 223 -2.75 -19.59 -6.69
C ASN A 223 -3.58 -18.79 -7.71
N ASN A 224 -4.40 -17.86 -7.23
CA ASN A 224 -5.25 -17.02 -8.07
C ASN A 224 -4.69 -15.61 -8.23
N ALA A 225 -4.03 -15.36 -9.36
CA ALA A 225 -3.49 -14.05 -9.71
C ALA A 225 -4.47 -13.15 -10.49
N CYS A 226 -5.57 -13.70 -11.03
CA CYS A 226 -6.58 -12.94 -11.76
C CYS A 226 -8.00 -13.31 -11.29
N HIS A 227 -8.92 -13.80 -12.15
CA HIS A 227 -10.32 -14.02 -11.77
C HIS A 227 -10.62 -15.50 -11.54
N PHE A 228 -11.01 -15.86 -10.32
CA PHE A 228 -11.55 -17.17 -9.97
C PHE A 228 -12.96 -17.02 -9.39
N GLU A 229 -13.90 -17.83 -9.87
CA GLU A 229 -15.29 -17.77 -9.44
C GLU A 229 -15.87 -19.17 -9.22
N ALA A 230 -16.62 -19.33 -8.13
CA ALA A 230 -17.32 -20.57 -7.80
C ALA A 230 -18.70 -20.30 -7.20
N ALA A 231 -19.65 -21.21 -7.39
CA ALA A 231 -20.94 -21.10 -6.68
C ALA A 231 -20.75 -21.27 -5.17
N ARG A 232 -19.96 -22.28 -4.77
CA ARG A 232 -19.61 -22.57 -3.37
C ARG A 232 -18.14 -22.97 -3.30
N MET A 233 -17.48 -22.73 -2.15
CA MET A 233 -16.10 -23.18 -1.93
C MET A 233 -15.94 -23.84 -0.56
N GLN A 234 -15.34 -25.03 -0.56
CA GLN A 234 -14.94 -25.79 0.62
C GLN A 234 -13.42 -25.85 0.66
N SER A 235 -12.80 -24.99 1.46
CA SER A 235 -11.36 -24.84 1.54
C SER A 235 -10.77 -25.63 2.71
N ASN A 236 -9.92 -26.60 2.40
CA ASN A 236 -9.11 -27.39 3.34
C ASN A 236 -7.60 -27.28 3.05
N GLY A 237 -7.22 -26.58 1.98
CA GLY A 237 -5.85 -26.36 1.54
C GLY A 237 -5.40 -24.91 1.66
N LEU A 238 -4.40 -24.53 0.88
CA LEU A 238 -3.88 -23.17 0.80
C LEU A 238 -4.46 -22.46 -0.43
N THR A 239 -5.09 -21.31 -0.21
CA THR A 239 -5.41 -20.39 -1.31
C THR A 239 -4.52 -19.17 -1.17
N TYR A 240 -3.80 -18.81 -2.22
CA TYR A 240 -3.11 -17.53 -2.34
C TYR A 240 -3.75 -16.74 -3.46
N SER A 241 -4.37 -15.60 -3.15
CA SER A 241 -5.01 -14.76 -4.15
C SER A 241 -4.46 -13.35 -4.18
N THR A 242 -4.03 -12.91 -5.36
CA THR A 242 -3.66 -11.51 -5.65
C THR A 242 -4.63 -10.86 -6.65
N GLY A 243 -5.71 -11.57 -7.01
CA GLY A 243 -6.73 -11.14 -7.97
C GLY A 243 -8.13 -11.09 -7.36
N PHE A 244 -9.14 -11.43 -8.16
CA PHE A 244 -10.55 -11.51 -7.74
C PHE A 244 -10.96 -12.95 -7.46
N LEU A 245 -11.44 -13.21 -6.24
CA LEU A 245 -12.02 -14.48 -5.83
C LEU A 245 -13.52 -14.26 -5.51
N LYS A 246 -14.41 -14.76 -6.37
CA LYS A 246 -15.86 -14.61 -6.21
C LYS A 246 -16.51 -15.93 -5.82
N ILE A 247 -17.22 -15.95 -4.70
CA ILE A 247 -17.98 -17.09 -4.20
C ILE A 247 -19.45 -16.70 -4.07
N ASP A 248 -20.31 -17.20 -4.96
CA ASP A 248 -21.68 -16.69 -5.06
C ASP A 248 -22.52 -16.96 -3.80
N ASP A 249 -22.39 -18.14 -3.21
CA ASP A 249 -23.19 -18.58 -2.06
C ASP A 249 -22.36 -18.72 -0.78
N GLN A 250 -21.60 -19.79 -0.59
CA GLN A 250 -20.87 -20.02 0.68
C GLN A 250 -19.39 -20.31 0.47
N LEU A 251 -18.54 -19.49 1.12
CA LEU A 251 -17.13 -19.73 1.33
C LEU A 251 -16.92 -20.36 2.70
N THR A 252 -16.43 -21.59 2.74
CA THR A 252 -16.04 -22.28 3.97
C THR A 252 -14.52 -22.41 4.04
N VAL A 253 -13.90 -21.81 5.05
CA VAL A 253 -12.46 -21.93 5.31
C VAL A 253 -12.29 -22.83 6.52
N ASN A 254 -11.96 -24.11 6.31
CA ASN A 254 -11.86 -25.10 7.38
C ASN A 254 -10.62 -24.90 8.26
N GLY A 255 -10.57 -25.52 9.45
CA GLY A 255 -9.56 -25.23 10.48
C GLY A 255 -8.10 -25.39 10.08
N GLY A 256 -7.80 -26.27 9.11
CA GLY A 256 -6.45 -26.45 8.54
C GLY A 256 -6.16 -25.58 7.32
N SER A 257 -7.13 -24.78 6.87
CA SER A 257 -7.03 -23.97 5.64
C SER A 257 -6.56 -22.56 5.94
N ILE A 258 -5.80 -22.01 5.00
CA ILE A 258 -5.34 -20.62 5.01
C ILE A 258 -5.73 -20.00 3.66
N LEU A 259 -6.43 -18.87 3.72
CA LEU A 259 -6.68 -17.98 2.60
C LEU A 259 -5.75 -16.77 2.72
N MET A 260 -4.68 -16.74 1.95
CA MET A 260 -3.72 -15.64 1.90
C MET A 260 -4.13 -14.65 0.81
N LEU A 261 -4.30 -13.37 1.18
CA LEU A 261 -4.76 -12.30 0.30
C LEU A 261 -3.66 -11.25 0.08
N GLY A 262 -3.29 -11.04 -1.18
CA GLY A 262 -2.29 -10.04 -1.58
C GLY A 262 -2.86 -8.63 -1.71
N SER A 263 -1.98 -7.64 -1.81
CA SER A 263 -2.32 -6.22 -2.03
C SER A 263 -3.34 -6.04 -3.16
N HIS A 264 -4.40 -5.24 -2.90
CA HIS A 264 -5.47 -4.92 -3.85
C HIS A 264 -6.27 -6.12 -4.39
N SER A 265 -6.11 -7.32 -3.82
CA SER A 265 -6.98 -8.45 -4.15
C SER A 265 -8.38 -8.25 -3.53
N VAL A 266 -9.39 -8.86 -4.13
CA VAL A 266 -10.77 -8.81 -3.64
C VAL A 266 -11.34 -10.20 -3.52
N THR A 267 -11.84 -10.55 -2.34
CA THR A 267 -12.68 -11.73 -2.13
C THR A 267 -14.13 -11.29 -1.93
N ASP A 268 -15.03 -11.63 -2.86
CA ASP A 268 -16.46 -11.38 -2.74
C ASP A 268 -17.17 -12.70 -2.42
N ALA A 269 -17.80 -12.80 -1.25
CA ALA A 269 -18.51 -13.99 -0.83
C ALA A 269 -19.94 -13.68 -0.38
N GLY A 270 -20.87 -14.59 -0.69
CA GLY A 270 -22.23 -14.56 -0.14
C GLY A 270 -22.19 -14.69 1.39
N THR A 271 -21.86 -15.87 1.86
CA THR A 271 -21.68 -16.21 3.28
C THR A 271 -20.25 -16.69 3.51
N ILE A 272 -19.63 -16.25 4.61
CA ILE A 272 -18.35 -16.79 5.07
C ILE A 272 -18.56 -17.62 6.33
N SER A 273 -18.12 -18.88 6.28
CA SER A 273 -18.00 -19.79 7.43
C SER A 273 -16.52 -20.03 7.73
N LEU A 274 -15.98 -19.31 8.72
CA LEU A 274 -14.55 -19.27 9.02
C LEU A 274 -14.19 -20.15 10.23
N ASN A 275 -13.44 -21.21 9.97
CA ASN A 275 -12.84 -22.08 10.98
C ASN A 275 -11.31 -22.03 10.99
N GLY A 276 -10.70 -21.69 9.85
CA GLY A 276 -9.26 -21.55 9.65
C GLY A 276 -8.80 -20.09 9.70
N LYS A 277 -7.92 -19.71 8.77
CA LYS A 277 -7.32 -18.37 8.73
C LYS A 277 -7.54 -17.65 7.40
N ILE A 278 -7.76 -16.35 7.47
CA ILE A 278 -7.64 -15.42 6.34
C ILE A 278 -6.54 -14.43 6.68
N ASP A 279 -5.46 -14.38 5.90
CA ASP A 279 -4.28 -13.58 6.22
C ASP A 279 -3.92 -12.64 5.05
N GLY A 280 -3.94 -11.33 5.31
CA GLY A 280 -3.45 -10.32 4.38
C GLY A 280 -1.92 -10.25 4.39
N THR A 281 -1.29 -10.00 3.23
CA THR A 281 0.17 -9.85 3.16
C THR A 281 0.66 -8.53 3.76
N SER A 282 1.98 -8.35 3.87
CA SER A 282 2.60 -7.13 4.43
C SER A 282 2.46 -5.88 3.57
N GLY A 283 2.01 -6.02 2.32
CA GLY A 283 1.90 -4.97 1.30
C GLY A 283 0.79 -3.96 1.59
N ASN A 284 -0.12 -3.76 0.64
CA ASN A 284 -1.32 -2.92 0.82
C ASN A 284 -2.51 -3.78 1.29
N TYR A 285 -3.65 -3.15 1.61
CA TYR A 285 -4.87 -3.84 1.99
C TYR A 285 -5.39 -4.78 0.90
N ALA A 286 -5.95 -5.91 1.31
CA ALA A 286 -6.85 -6.74 0.52
C ALA A 286 -8.30 -6.47 0.94
N GLY A 287 -9.26 -6.63 0.02
CA GLY A 287 -10.67 -6.40 0.27
C GLY A 287 -11.46 -7.70 0.45
N ILE A 288 -12.38 -7.72 1.42
CA ILE A 288 -13.37 -8.79 1.58
C ILE A 288 -14.77 -8.17 1.52
N VAL A 289 -15.60 -8.63 0.59
CA VAL A 289 -17.03 -8.29 0.54
C VAL A 289 -17.83 -9.48 1.08
N ILE A 290 -18.69 -9.24 2.06
CA ILE A 290 -19.61 -10.23 2.62
C ILE A 290 -21.03 -9.76 2.34
N ARG A 291 -21.76 -10.49 1.49
CA ARG A 291 -23.10 -10.05 1.03
C ARG A 291 -24.24 -10.46 1.95
N ASN A 292 -24.14 -11.63 2.60
CA ASN A 292 -25.25 -12.25 3.33
C ASN A 292 -24.95 -12.43 4.83
N SER A 293 -24.02 -13.33 5.18
CA SER A 293 -23.76 -13.66 6.58
C SER A 293 -22.32 -14.05 6.86
N PHE A 294 -21.88 -13.80 8.09
CA PHE A 294 -20.56 -14.22 8.58
C PHE A 294 -20.72 -15.09 9.83
N GLN A 295 -20.03 -16.22 9.87
CA GLN A 295 -19.95 -17.10 11.04
C GLN A 295 -18.51 -17.54 11.25
N SER A 296 -18.09 -17.64 12.51
CA SER A 296 -16.76 -18.15 12.85
C SER A 296 -16.75 -19.03 14.09
N ASN A 297 -15.84 -20.00 14.10
CA ASN A 297 -15.56 -20.84 15.27
C ASN A 297 -14.39 -20.32 16.10
N ARG A 298 -14.31 -20.74 17.36
CA ARG A 298 -13.20 -20.37 18.26
C ARG A 298 -11.86 -20.85 17.67
N GLY A 299 -10.87 -19.97 17.60
CA GLY A 299 -9.58 -20.23 16.93
C GLY A 299 -9.47 -19.73 15.48
N ALA A 300 -10.58 -19.31 14.85
CA ALA A 300 -10.56 -18.62 13.57
C ALA A 300 -9.83 -17.28 13.66
N ARG A 301 -9.11 -16.88 12.60
CA ARG A 301 -8.39 -15.60 12.56
C ARG A 301 -8.52 -14.91 11.20
N ILE A 302 -8.70 -13.60 11.22
CA ILE A 302 -8.53 -12.70 10.09
C ILE A 302 -7.41 -11.74 10.48
N THR A 303 -6.25 -11.84 9.84
CA THR A 303 -5.06 -11.04 10.21
C THR A 303 -4.42 -10.37 9.00
N GLY A 304 -3.44 -9.48 9.24
CA GLY A 304 -2.83 -8.69 8.17
C GLY A 304 -3.70 -7.50 7.72
N LYS A 305 -3.27 -6.82 6.65
CA LYS A 305 -4.02 -5.68 6.10
C LYS A 305 -5.21 -6.17 5.29
N ILE A 306 -6.38 -6.18 5.92
CA ILE A 306 -7.64 -6.60 5.29
C ILE A 306 -8.68 -5.53 5.58
N ASP A 307 -9.34 -5.03 4.54
CA ASP A 307 -10.55 -4.22 4.68
C ASP A 307 -11.77 -5.11 4.45
N ILE A 308 -12.78 -5.00 5.32
CA ILE A 308 -14.01 -5.79 5.21
C ILE A 308 -15.20 -4.87 4.94
N ARG A 309 -15.94 -5.20 3.87
CA ARG A 309 -17.24 -4.65 3.55
C ARG A 309 -18.32 -5.66 3.92
N TYR A 310 -18.91 -5.43 5.09
CA TYR A 310 -20.08 -6.15 5.56
C TYR A 310 -21.05 -5.15 6.17
N ASP A 311 -22.33 -5.23 5.80
CA ASP A 311 -23.36 -4.29 6.28
C ASP A 311 -23.90 -4.64 7.67
N THR A 312 -23.35 -5.66 8.30
CA THR A 312 -23.67 -6.10 9.65
C THR A 312 -22.38 -6.25 10.45
N ASP A 313 -22.48 -6.28 11.77
CA ASP A 313 -21.33 -6.50 12.64
C ASP A 313 -20.81 -7.93 12.54
N ILE A 314 -19.48 -8.08 12.57
CA ILE A 314 -18.85 -9.38 12.79
C ILE A 314 -18.95 -9.72 14.27
N THR A 315 -19.91 -10.58 14.62
CA THR A 315 -20.03 -11.11 15.98
C THR A 315 -18.83 -11.99 16.31
N ARG A 316 -18.08 -11.61 17.35
CA ARG A 316 -16.84 -12.28 17.75
C ARG A 316 -17.14 -13.45 18.67
N SER A 317 -17.02 -14.68 18.16
CA SER A 317 -16.98 -15.89 19.01
C SER A 317 -15.66 -16.04 19.76
N ASP A 318 -14.63 -15.32 19.31
CA ASP A 318 -13.27 -15.25 19.86
C ASP A 318 -12.82 -13.77 19.85
N PRO A 319 -12.34 -13.19 20.97
CA PRO A 319 -11.89 -11.80 20.99
C PRO A 319 -10.74 -11.52 20.01
N ASP A 320 -9.93 -12.53 19.68
CA ASP A 320 -8.76 -12.40 18.79
C ASP A 320 -9.11 -12.68 17.32
N LEU A 321 -10.40 -12.78 16.97
CA LEU A 321 -10.83 -13.10 15.61
C LEU A 321 -10.26 -12.13 14.56
N LEU A 322 -10.17 -10.84 14.89
CA LEU A 322 -9.71 -9.79 13.99
C LEU A 322 -8.36 -9.26 14.48
N GLY A 323 -7.37 -9.22 13.59
CA GLY A 323 -6.08 -8.61 13.84
C GLY A 323 -6.18 -7.08 13.88
N SER A 324 -5.17 -6.43 14.47
CA SER A 324 -5.11 -4.97 14.65
C SER A 324 -5.11 -4.14 13.37
N ARG A 325 -4.85 -4.77 12.22
CA ARG A 325 -4.81 -4.12 10.90
C ARG A 325 -6.01 -4.48 10.01
N VAL A 326 -7.03 -5.09 10.60
CA VAL A 326 -8.30 -5.34 9.92
C VAL A 326 -9.17 -4.11 10.05
N THR A 327 -9.55 -3.51 8.92
CA THR A 327 -10.39 -2.33 8.84
C THR A 327 -11.77 -2.66 8.26
N PHE A 328 -12.69 -1.72 8.33
CA PHE A 328 -14.04 -1.88 7.82
C PHE A 328 -14.42 -0.69 6.95
N LYS A 329 -14.73 -0.97 5.67
CA LYS A 329 -15.22 0.01 4.70
C LYS A 329 -14.33 1.26 4.55
N SER A 330 -13.04 1.18 4.91
CA SER A 330 -12.13 2.34 4.91
C SER A 330 -11.29 2.43 3.63
N VAL A 331 -11.19 1.35 2.86
CA VAL A 331 -10.26 1.28 1.74
C VAL A 331 -10.97 1.30 0.38
N TYR A 332 -10.34 1.98 -0.59
CA TYR A 332 -10.73 1.99 -2.00
C TYR A 332 -9.65 1.38 -2.90
N PHE A 333 -10.06 0.52 -3.83
CA PHE A 333 -9.25 0.07 -4.95
C PHE A 333 -9.96 0.42 -6.26
N PRO A 334 -9.29 1.10 -7.22
CA PRO A 334 -9.85 1.24 -8.55
C PRO A 334 -9.95 -0.13 -9.23
N ALA A 335 -10.93 -0.29 -10.13
CA ALA A 335 -11.00 -1.47 -10.97
C ALA A 335 -9.72 -1.65 -11.80
N THR A 336 -9.26 -2.89 -11.92
CA THR A 336 -8.18 -3.31 -12.81
C THR A 336 -8.72 -4.34 -13.81
N GLY A 337 -7.88 -4.80 -14.74
CA GLY A 337 -8.29 -5.87 -15.67
C GLY A 337 -8.66 -7.20 -14.99
N CYS A 338 -8.16 -7.44 -13.76
CA CYS A 338 -8.35 -8.70 -13.03
C CYS A 338 -9.17 -8.57 -11.74
N VAL A 339 -9.36 -7.35 -11.23
CA VAL A 339 -10.00 -7.09 -9.95
C VAL A 339 -11.06 -6.01 -10.13
N PRO A 340 -12.32 -6.22 -9.71
CA PRO A 340 -13.34 -5.19 -9.76
C PRO A 340 -12.99 -4.03 -8.84
N GLN A 341 -13.67 -2.90 -9.03
CA GLN A 341 -13.58 -1.80 -8.08
C GLN A 341 -13.97 -2.30 -6.69
N TYR A 342 -13.17 -1.95 -5.69
CA TYR A 342 -13.48 -2.22 -4.30
C TYR A 342 -13.71 -0.91 -3.58
N GLY A 343 -14.88 -0.80 -2.97
CA GLY A 343 -15.27 0.40 -2.28
C GLY A 343 -15.62 1.57 -3.18
N THR A 344 -15.89 2.67 -2.50
CA THR A 344 -16.25 3.94 -3.10
C THR A 344 -14.96 4.72 -3.32
N ASN A 345 -14.76 5.22 -4.55
CA ASN A 345 -13.69 6.16 -4.81
C ASN A 345 -13.85 7.31 -3.80
N PRO A 346 -12.84 7.60 -2.96
CA PRO A 346 -12.92 8.71 -2.03
C PRO A 346 -13.42 9.94 -2.78
N ALA A 347 -14.62 10.37 -2.40
CA ALA A 347 -15.36 11.40 -3.09
C ALA A 347 -14.55 12.70 -3.12
N ASN A 348 -14.85 13.55 -4.10
CA ASN A 348 -14.29 14.89 -4.21
C ASN A 348 -14.83 15.85 -3.13
N SER A 349 -15.16 15.37 -1.93
CA SER A 349 -15.56 16.24 -0.83
C SER A 349 -14.88 15.86 0.48
N PHE A 350 -14.47 16.90 1.19
CA PHE A 350 -13.82 16.86 2.48
C PHE A 350 -14.66 17.70 3.43
N THR A 351 -14.63 17.42 4.72
CA THR A 351 -15.27 18.27 5.71
C THR A 351 -14.22 18.83 6.64
N LEU A 352 -14.11 20.16 6.74
CA LEU A 352 -13.30 20.76 7.81
C LEU A 352 -14.04 20.52 9.13
N VAL A 353 -13.50 19.63 9.95
CA VAL A 353 -14.10 19.22 11.24
C VAL A 353 -13.59 20.04 12.41
N ALA A 354 -12.35 20.54 12.34
CA ALA A 354 -11.81 21.42 13.36
C ALA A 354 -10.80 22.42 12.82
N ASN A 355 -10.91 23.65 13.33
CA ASN A 355 -9.92 24.70 13.20
C ASN A 355 -9.37 25.03 14.59
N VAL A 356 -8.08 24.74 14.80
CA VAL A 356 -7.40 25.05 16.05
C VAL A 356 -6.48 26.24 15.84
N LYS A 357 -6.73 27.33 16.57
CA LYS A 357 -5.87 28.52 16.51
C LYS A 357 -4.46 28.21 17.00
N ALA A 358 -3.48 28.90 16.42
CA ALA A 358 -2.10 28.85 16.88
C ALA A 358 -1.98 29.24 18.37
N PRO A 359 -1.10 28.57 19.13
CA PRO A 359 -0.82 28.92 20.52
C PRO A 359 -0.15 30.30 20.62
N ILE A 360 -0.41 31.00 21.72
CA ILE A 360 0.29 32.24 22.09
C ILE A 360 1.10 31.96 23.35
N ASP A 361 2.40 32.19 23.30
CA ASP A 361 3.29 31.96 24.45
C ASP A 361 3.11 33.02 25.55
N SER A 362 3.82 32.82 26.67
CA SER A 362 3.75 33.72 27.84
C SER A 362 4.22 35.16 27.55
N ARG A 363 4.96 35.36 26.45
CA ARG A 363 5.49 36.65 25.99
C ARG A 363 4.53 37.35 25.02
N GLY A 364 3.45 36.69 24.60
CA GLY A 364 2.49 37.21 23.63
C GLY A 364 2.87 36.90 22.18
N ASN A 365 3.80 35.98 21.94
CA ASN A 365 4.20 35.57 20.60
C ASN A 365 3.33 34.42 20.08
N THR A 366 2.88 34.51 18.83
CA THR A 366 2.16 33.42 18.17
C THR A 366 3.14 32.35 17.67
N LEU A 367 2.95 31.09 18.09
CA LEU A 367 3.72 29.95 17.60
C LEU A 367 3.18 29.43 16.26
N SER A 368 4.06 28.94 15.40
CA SER A 368 3.69 28.38 14.10
C SER A 368 3.69 26.86 14.15
N ALA A 369 2.60 26.22 13.69
CA ALA A 369 2.51 24.77 13.55
C ALA A 369 3.48 24.29 12.46
N THR A 370 4.27 23.27 12.75
CA THR A 370 5.36 22.82 11.88
C THR A 370 5.15 21.42 11.33
N SER A 371 4.66 20.47 12.12
CA SER A 371 4.48 19.06 11.74
C SER A 371 3.38 18.43 12.57
N VAL A 372 2.81 17.35 12.05
CA VAL A 372 1.79 16.55 12.72
C VAL A 372 2.00 15.08 12.37
N ASP A 373 1.84 14.20 13.35
CA ASP A 373 1.81 12.76 13.15
C ASP A 373 0.76 12.10 14.06
N ILE A 374 0.32 10.89 13.69
CA ILE A 374 -0.85 10.23 14.29
C ILE A 374 -0.46 8.83 14.76
N GLN A 375 -0.89 8.47 15.97
CA GLN A 375 -0.77 7.13 16.53
C GLN A 375 -2.08 6.74 17.22
N GLY A 376 -2.83 5.83 16.60
CA GLY A 376 -4.14 5.41 17.12
C GLY A 376 -5.09 6.61 17.23
N ASP A 377 -5.66 6.80 18.41
CA ASP A 377 -6.65 7.85 18.69
C ASP A 377 -6.01 9.21 19.03
N PHE A 378 -4.72 9.40 18.76
CA PHE A 378 -4.01 10.64 19.10
C PHE A 378 -3.28 11.26 17.91
N ALA A 379 -3.38 12.58 17.78
CA ALA A 379 -2.56 13.39 16.90
C ALA A 379 -1.57 14.25 17.72
N TYR A 380 -0.32 14.31 17.27
CA TYR A 380 0.77 15.02 17.94
C TYR A 380 1.21 16.15 17.02
N VAL A 381 1.30 17.37 17.52
CA VAL A 381 1.61 18.54 16.70
C VAL A 381 2.77 19.30 17.31
N SER A 382 3.77 19.61 16.48
CA SER A 382 4.90 20.45 16.86
C SER A 382 4.68 21.89 16.45
N TYR A 383 5.21 22.80 17.26
CA TYR A 383 5.22 24.22 17.00
C TYR A 383 6.60 24.83 17.29
N HIS A 384 6.90 25.91 16.58
CA HIS A 384 8.09 26.73 16.80
C HIS A 384 7.78 28.22 16.78
N LEU A 385 8.72 29.06 17.20
CA LEU A 385 8.64 30.50 17.10
C LEU A 385 9.35 30.96 15.83
N HIS A 386 8.67 31.76 15.01
CA HIS A 386 9.32 32.31 13.81
C HIS A 386 10.24 33.46 14.19
N GLY A 387 11.54 33.32 13.93
CA GLY A 387 12.52 34.40 14.10
C GLY A 387 13.86 33.90 14.64
N ALA A 388 14.59 34.79 15.31
CA ALA A 388 15.87 34.47 15.94
C ALA A 388 15.73 34.02 17.40
N GLU A 389 14.56 34.22 18.02
CA GLU A 389 14.25 33.74 19.36
C GLU A 389 13.70 32.31 19.28
N PHE A 390 13.97 31.52 20.32
CA PHE A 390 13.42 30.18 20.46
C PHE A 390 12.09 30.21 21.23
N GLY A 391 11.22 29.25 20.91
CA GLY A 391 9.99 28.99 21.66
C GLY A 391 9.13 27.93 20.97
N GLY A 392 8.77 26.88 21.69
CA GLY A 392 8.12 25.72 21.08
C GLY A 392 7.07 25.09 21.96
N LEU A 393 6.25 24.29 21.30
CA LEU A 393 5.20 23.51 21.91
C LEU A 393 5.12 22.16 21.20
N ILE A 394 4.92 21.10 21.99
CA ILE A 394 4.34 19.85 21.50
C ILE A 394 2.95 19.74 22.11
N GLU A 395 1.93 19.60 21.28
CA GLU A 395 0.52 19.51 21.68
C GLU A 395 -0.04 18.17 21.21
N VAL A 396 -0.73 17.45 22.11
CA VAL A 396 -1.36 16.16 21.83
C VAL A 396 -2.86 16.34 21.84
N TYR A 397 -3.50 15.81 20.81
CA TYR A 397 -4.94 15.85 20.61
C TYR A 397 -5.51 14.44 20.67
N ASP A 398 -6.57 14.26 21.46
CA ASP A 398 -7.47 13.11 21.32
C ASP A 398 -8.37 13.35 20.10
N ILE A 399 -8.34 12.39 19.18
CA ILE A 399 -9.08 12.36 17.91
C ILE A 399 -10.02 11.15 17.83
N THR A 400 -10.37 10.54 18.97
CA THR A 400 -11.33 9.42 19.04
C THR A 400 -12.66 9.80 18.41
N ASP A 401 -13.12 11.04 18.64
CA ASP A 401 -14.28 11.62 17.95
C ASP A 401 -13.81 12.55 16.82
N PRO A 402 -14.00 12.16 15.54
CA PRO A 402 -13.62 12.97 14.38
C PRO A 402 -14.23 14.34 14.34
N SER A 403 -15.42 14.47 14.90
CA SER A 403 -16.17 15.72 14.89
C SER A 403 -15.79 16.64 16.05
N ALA A 404 -15.05 16.12 17.04
CA ALA A 404 -14.76 16.82 18.27
C ALA A 404 -13.34 16.56 18.83
N PRO A 405 -12.26 16.80 18.06
CA PRO A 405 -10.89 16.65 18.57
C PRO A 405 -10.61 17.60 19.75
N THR A 406 -9.84 17.15 20.74
CA THR A 406 -9.51 17.95 21.93
C THR A 406 -8.04 17.85 22.30
N ILE A 407 -7.43 18.94 22.76
CA ILE A 407 -6.11 18.93 23.39
C ILE A 407 -6.23 18.14 24.69
N VAL A 408 -5.30 17.20 24.91
CA VAL A 408 -5.22 16.37 26.11
C VAL A 408 -3.88 16.49 26.84
N SER A 409 -2.82 16.96 26.16
CA SER A 409 -1.51 17.11 26.78
C SER A 409 -0.66 18.15 26.03
N GLN A 410 0.20 18.87 26.75
CA GLN A 410 1.09 19.89 26.21
C GLN A 410 2.47 19.89 26.88
N TYR A 411 3.51 20.16 26.09
CA TYR A 411 4.85 20.48 26.57
C TYR A 411 5.31 21.84 26.02
N TRP A 412 5.40 22.84 26.90
CA TRP A 412 5.82 24.20 26.56
C TRP A 412 7.29 24.43 26.88
N THR A 413 7.98 25.19 26.02
CA THR A 413 9.38 25.58 26.23
C THR A 413 9.69 26.93 25.60
N GLU A 414 10.44 27.78 26.30
CA GLU A 414 10.92 29.07 25.78
C GLU A 414 12.30 28.96 25.09
N ASN A 415 12.86 27.76 24.98
CA ASN A 415 14.25 27.55 24.56
C ASN A 415 14.43 26.57 23.41
N VAL A 416 13.37 25.90 22.97
CA VAL A 416 13.45 24.91 21.90
C VAL A 416 12.33 25.16 20.92
N ASP A 417 12.68 25.22 19.64
CA ASP A 417 11.77 25.17 18.52
C ASP A 417 11.62 23.72 18.05
N PHE A 418 10.40 23.29 17.74
CA PHE A 418 10.15 21.97 17.17
C PHE A 418 9.76 22.09 15.70
N ASN A 419 10.58 21.52 14.82
CA ASN A 419 10.42 21.61 13.37
C ASN A 419 9.74 20.36 12.77
N HIS A 420 9.97 19.20 13.37
CA HIS A 420 9.39 17.93 12.95
C HIS A 420 9.23 16.98 14.13
N LEU A 421 8.19 16.14 14.08
CA LEU A 421 8.00 15.03 15.00
C LEU A 421 7.52 13.78 14.26
N GLU A 422 7.70 12.63 14.90
CA GLU A 422 7.11 11.35 14.48
C GLU A 422 6.78 10.55 15.74
N VAL A 423 5.74 9.72 15.67
CA VAL A 423 5.33 8.84 16.76
C VAL A 423 5.29 7.38 16.30
N ASP A 424 5.83 6.49 17.12
CA ASP A 424 5.68 5.04 16.92
C ASP A 424 5.40 4.36 18.26
N GLY A 425 4.27 3.66 18.33
CA GLY A 425 3.84 2.98 19.55
C GLY A 425 3.72 3.93 20.74
N ASN A 426 4.65 3.82 21.69
CA ASN A 426 4.69 4.62 22.91
C ASN A 426 5.85 5.64 22.94
N LYS A 427 6.48 5.91 21.81
CA LYS A 427 7.59 6.87 21.72
C LYS A 427 7.24 7.98 20.73
N LEU A 428 7.50 9.21 21.16
CA LEU A 428 7.50 10.39 20.30
C LEU A 428 8.93 10.87 20.12
N TYR A 429 9.29 11.12 18.87
CA TYR A 429 10.56 11.70 18.48
C TYR A 429 10.31 13.10 17.95
N ALA A 430 11.09 14.07 18.39
CA ALA A 430 10.98 15.43 17.87
C ALA A 430 12.35 16.04 17.63
N THR A 431 12.47 16.88 16.61
CA THR A 431 13.70 17.56 16.23
C THR A 431 13.44 19.04 15.96
N GLY A 432 14.48 19.85 16.11
CA GLY A 432 14.42 21.28 15.86
C GLY A 432 15.67 22.01 16.33
N GLY A 433 15.52 23.20 16.90
CA GLY A 433 16.62 24.04 17.36
C GLY A 433 16.46 24.39 18.84
N GLN A 434 17.54 24.36 19.61
CA GLN A 434 17.59 24.85 20.98
C GLN A 434 18.50 26.07 21.10
N ASP A 435 18.18 26.95 22.05
CA ASP A 435 19.01 28.09 22.42
C ASP A 435 20.39 27.60 22.90
N PRO A 436 21.46 27.78 22.10
CA PRO A 436 22.75 27.17 22.38
C PRO A 436 23.42 27.78 23.60
N ASP A 437 23.16 29.05 23.89
CA ASP A 437 23.72 29.75 25.04
C ASP A 437 23.09 29.23 26.34
N LYS A 438 21.77 29.04 26.35
CA LYS A 438 21.05 28.50 27.52
C LYS A 438 21.26 27.01 27.73
N ALA A 439 21.35 26.23 26.65
CA ALA A 439 21.63 24.80 26.72
C ALA A 439 23.13 24.50 26.94
N HIS A 440 24.00 25.51 26.83
CA HIS A 440 25.46 25.38 26.94
C HIS A 440 26.05 24.40 25.92
N VAL A 441 25.60 24.50 24.67
CA VAL A 441 25.98 23.62 23.56
C VAL A 441 26.59 24.42 22.41
N ALA A 442 27.43 23.77 21.60
CA ALA A 442 28.12 24.44 20.48
C ALA A 442 27.20 24.74 19.28
N THR A 443 26.12 23.98 19.13
CA THR A 443 25.22 24.00 17.97
C THR A 443 23.77 23.96 18.43
N ALA A 444 22.90 24.63 17.70
CA ALA A 444 21.50 24.76 18.05
C ALA A 444 20.68 23.52 17.66
N ALA A 445 21.05 22.78 16.61
CA ALA A 445 20.27 21.61 16.20
C ALA A 445 20.14 20.60 17.36
N THR A 446 18.93 20.07 17.57
CA THR A 446 18.66 19.10 18.63
C THR A 446 17.57 18.12 18.23
N PHE A 447 17.56 16.94 18.87
CA PHE A 447 16.40 16.06 18.89
C PHE A 447 16.12 15.55 20.31
N THR A 448 14.93 15.02 20.51
CA THR A 448 14.49 14.42 21.76
C THR A 448 13.67 13.16 21.52
N ILE A 449 13.66 12.29 22.53
CA ILE A 449 12.86 11.07 22.61
C ILE A 449 11.98 11.21 23.86
N ILE A 450 10.68 11.04 23.69
CA ILE A 450 9.67 11.16 24.75
C ILE A 450 8.92 9.83 24.86
N ASP A 451 9.01 9.17 26.01
CA ASP A 451 8.22 7.98 26.31
C ASP A 451 6.81 8.38 26.74
N LEU A 452 5.84 8.15 25.87
CA LEU A 452 4.43 8.44 26.07
C LEU A 452 3.81 7.53 27.14
N LYS A 453 2.77 8.05 27.81
CA LYS A 453 1.96 7.31 28.79
C LYS A 453 0.51 7.35 28.34
N ASN A 454 -0.01 6.21 27.87
CA ASN A 454 -1.37 6.08 27.33
C ASN A 454 -1.67 7.08 26.20
N GLY A 455 -0.68 7.38 25.34
CA GLY A 455 -0.81 8.36 24.26
C GLY A 455 -0.52 9.81 24.67
N GLU A 456 -0.42 10.13 25.96
CA GLU A 456 -0.12 11.48 26.43
C GLU A 456 1.38 11.68 26.75
N LEU A 457 1.80 12.96 26.83
CA LEU A 457 3.17 13.30 27.23
C LEU A 457 3.36 13.01 28.73
N PRO A 458 4.54 12.51 29.14
CA PRO A 458 4.82 12.25 30.54
C PRO A 458 5.02 13.55 31.33
N ASN A 459 4.85 13.53 32.65
CA ASN A 459 5.17 14.67 33.53
C ASN A 459 6.68 14.81 33.85
N SER A 460 7.55 14.29 32.98
CA SER A 460 9.02 14.28 33.18
C SER A 460 9.71 14.98 32.03
N LEU A 461 10.68 15.84 32.35
CA LEU A 461 11.41 16.63 31.35
C LEU A 461 12.09 15.72 30.29
N PRO A 462 11.95 16.07 29.00
CA PRO A 462 12.60 15.33 27.94
C PRO A 462 14.12 15.50 28.00
N THR A 463 14.84 14.48 27.53
CA THR A 463 16.29 14.60 27.28
C THR A 463 16.51 15.13 25.87
N PHE A 464 17.25 16.22 25.75
CA PHE A 464 17.66 16.79 24.47
C PHE A 464 19.07 16.34 24.11
N TYR A 465 19.22 15.88 22.88
CA TYR A 465 20.48 15.46 22.29
C TYR A 465 20.93 16.51 21.30
N THR A 466 22.13 17.04 21.47
CA THR A 466 22.71 18.04 20.56
C THR A 466 23.12 17.38 19.25
N LEU A 467 22.74 18.00 18.15
CA LEU A 467 23.11 17.62 16.80
C LEU A 467 24.01 18.69 16.16
N PRO A 468 24.81 18.34 15.15
CA PRO A 468 25.54 19.32 14.36
C PRO A 468 24.58 20.19 13.55
N SER A 469 25.02 21.40 13.22
CA SER A 469 24.31 22.47 12.48
C SER A 469 23.40 23.39 13.30
N TYR A 470 22.71 24.30 12.61
CA TYR A 470 21.82 25.28 13.23
C TYR A 470 20.41 24.72 13.49
N SER A 471 19.95 23.75 12.68
CA SER A 471 18.56 23.28 12.73
C SER A 471 18.46 21.77 12.53
N GLY A 472 17.69 21.11 13.40
CA GLY A 472 17.14 19.80 13.11
C GLY A 472 15.89 19.95 12.23
N ASP A 473 15.91 19.34 11.05
CA ASP A 473 14.87 19.55 10.03
C ASP A 473 13.90 18.36 9.94
N CYS A 474 14.39 17.14 10.16
CA CYS A 474 13.59 15.91 10.12
C CYS A 474 14.11 14.85 11.09
N VAL A 475 13.16 14.09 11.64
CA VAL A 475 13.38 12.84 12.36
C VAL A 475 12.45 11.80 11.74
N HIS A 476 13.01 10.65 11.39
CA HIS A 476 12.30 9.55 10.73
C HIS A 476 12.66 8.21 11.38
N LEU A 477 11.70 7.41 11.83
CA LEU A 477 11.93 6.05 12.33
C LEU A 477 11.81 5.04 11.17
N ALA A 478 12.91 4.37 10.84
CA ALA A 478 12.90 3.35 9.80
C ALA A 478 12.52 1.97 10.34
N GLY A 479 12.14 1.05 9.45
CA GLY A 479 11.73 -0.33 9.79
C GLY A 479 12.80 -1.16 10.52
N ASN A 480 14.07 -0.77 10.41
CA ASN A 480 15.19 -1.37 11.15
C ASN A 480 15.27 -0.93 12.63
N GLY A 481 14.37 -0.04 13.10
CA GLY A 481 14.32 0.46 14.47
C GLY A 481 15.30 1.59 14.78
N ASN A 482 15.98 2.17 13.78
CA ASN A 482 16.86 3.32 13.95
C ASN A 482 16.18 4.61 13.53
N LEU A 483 16.54 5.71 14.20
CA LEU A 483 16.19 7.06 13.79
C LEU A 483 17.12 7.52 12.68
N TYR A 484 16.56 8.16 11.67
CA TYR A 484 17.22 8.88 10.58
C TYR A 484 16.91 10.35 10.75
N LEU A 485 17.94 11.16 11.00
CA LEU A 485 17.84 12.58 11.29
C LEU A 485 18.48 13.37 10.15
N ALA A 486 17.79 14.42 9.70
CA ALA A 486 18.34 15.42 8.80
C ALA A 486 18.58 16.71 9.57
N THR A 487 19.77 17.28 9.46
CA THR A 487 20.12 18.57 10.06
C THR A 487 20.60 19.53 8.98
N GLY A 488 19.98 20.71 8.90
CA GLY A 488 20.14 21.65 7.79
C GLY A 488 21.14 22.79 8.07
N ASN A 489 21.45 23.57 7.03
CA ASN A 489 22.34 24.75 7.04
C ASN A 489 23.82 24.43 7.32
N THR A 490 24.65 25.46 7.56
CA THR A 490 26.10 25.33 7.75
C THR A 490 26.48 24.17 8.68
N GLY A 491 27.07 23.12 8.10
CA GLY A 491 27.45 21.90 8.84
C GLY A 491 26.37 20.81 8.90
N GLY A 492 25.37 20.86 8.02
CA GLY A 492 24.27 19.90 7.96
C GLY A 492 24.70 18.47 7.64
N GLN A 493 23.98 17.51 8.21
CA GLN A 493 24.28 16.09 8.13
C GLN A 493 23.03 15.22 8.02
N PHE A 494 23.22 14.05 7.44
CA PHE A 494 22.39 12.88 7.67
C PHE A 494 22.97 12.07 8.81
N ILE A 495 22.12 11.68 9.76
CA ILE A 495 22.55 11.03 10.99
C ILE A 495 21.64 9.84 11.25
N THR A 496 22.21 8.73 11.71
CA THR A 496 21.44 7.61 12.27
C THR A 496 21.68 7.53 13.76
N ALA A 497 20.62 7.30 14.54
CA ALA A 497 20.68 7.19 16.00
C ALA A 497 19.81 6.03 16.50
N ASN A 498 20.15 5.50 17.66
CA ASN A 498 19.33 4.49 18.32
C ASN A 498 18.03 5.12 18.85
N ALA A 499 16.88 4.52 18.52
CA ALA A 499 15.57 5.06 18.88
C ALA A 499 15.23 4.96 20.38
N ASP A 500 15.90 4.10 21.14
CA ASP A 500 15.64 3.95 22.57
C ASP A 500 16.40 4.95 23.44
N ASN A 501 17.64 5.28 23.06
CA ASN A 501 18.56 6.03 23.90
C ASN A 501 19.26 7.22 23.23
N GLY A 502 19.01 7.47 21.94
CA GLY A 502 19.54 8.60 21.20
C GLY A 502 21.02 8.54 20.86
N SER A 503 21.71 7.42 21.10
CA SER A 503 23.13 7.29 20.76
C SER A 503 23.33 7.37 19.24
N ILE A 504 24.21 8.26 18.78
CA ILE A 504 24.57 8.36 17.36
C ILE A 504 25.28 7.09 16.88
N ILE A 505 24.81 6.53 15.77
CA ILE A 505 25.32 5.31 15.15
C ILE A 505 26.26 5.68 14.00
N ASN A 506 25.76 6.42 13.00
CA ASN A 506 26.54 6.89 11.85
C ASN A 506 26.16 8.33 11.48
N THR A 507 27.09 9.04 10.86
CA THR A 507 26.89 10.37 10.29
C THR A 507 27.39 10.43 8.85
N ARG A 508 26.78 11.28 8.03
CA ARG A 508 27.19 11.57 6.66
C ARG A 508 26.98 13.05 6.39
N ASP A 509 27.98 13.72 5.84
CA ASP A 509 27.86 15.12 5.46
C ASP A 509 26.79 15.31 4.38
N ALA A 510 25.89 16.26 4.64
CA ALA A 510 24.75 16.61 3.80
C ALA A 510 24.34 18.05 4.14
N LEU A 511 25.11 19.03 3.65
CA LEU A 511 25.07 20.43 4.10
C LEU A 511 23.69 21.09 4.09
N THR A 512 22.81 20.63 3.21
CA THR A 512 21.44 21.15 3.02
C THR A 512 20.42 20.04 3.22
N ALA A 513 20.70 19.07 4.11
CA ALA A 513 19.78 18.00 4.45
C ALA A 513 18.42 18.55 4.87
N LYS A 514 17.35 17.98 4.34
CA LYS A 514 15.97 18.45 4.54
C LYS A 514 15.08 17.43 5.21
N TYR A 515 15.08 16.20 4.70
CA TYR A 515 14.02 15.26 5.08
C TYR A 515 14.40 13.81 4.79
N PHE A 516 13.81 12.89 5.55
CA PHE A 516 13.88 11.45 5.35
C PHE A 516 12.47 10.87 5.24
N ASP A 517 12.32 9.81 4.46
CA ASP A 517 11.14 8.93 4.51
C ASP A 517 11.53 7.51 4.08
N SER A 518 10.67 6.52 4.35
CA SER A 518 10.90 5.12 3.99
C SER A 518 9.65 4.37 3.58
N ASP A 519 9.81 3.40 2.68
CA ASP A 519 8.77 2.43 2.31
C ASP A 519 9.41 1.03 2.25
N GLY A 520 9.01 0.18 3.21
CA GLY A 520 9.71 -1.07 3.50
C GLY A 520 11.20 -0.83 3.78
N ASN A 521 12.07 -1.57 3.09
CA ASN A 521 13.51 -1.55 3.32
C ASN A 521 14.23 -0.40 2.58
N THR A 522 13.49 0.42 1.83
CA THR A 522 14.05 1.54 1.06
C THR A 522 13.85 2.83 1.83
N ILE A 523 14.93 3.58 2.01
CA ILE A 523 14.94 4.89 2.68
C ILE A 523 15.41 5.94 1.69
N VAL A 524 14.79 7.11 1.69
CA VAL A 524 15.23 8.27 0.92
C VAL A 524 15.62 9.41 1.84
N GLY A 525 16.73 10.08 1.54
CA GLY A 525 17.17 11.30 2.20
C GLY A 525 17.29 12.43 1.20
N LEU A 526 16.59 13.54 1.45
CA LEU A 526 16.55 14.73 0.61
C LEU A 526 17.57 15.78 1.06
N GLN A 527 18.30 16.34 0.10
CA GLN A 527 19.18 17.49 0.28
C GLN A 527 18.77 18.60 -0.69
N GLY A 528 18.69 19.83 -0.20
CA GLY A 528 18.43 21.02 -1.03
C GLY A 528 19.68 21.52 -1.75
N GLY A 529 19.61 22.75 -2.27
CA GLY A 529 20.69 23.42 -2.99
C GLY A 529 20.30 23.81 -4.42
N SER A 530 21.24 24.40 -5.16
CA SER A 530 21.03 24.79 -6.57
C SER A 530 20.78 23.59 -7.49
N VAL A 531 21.26 22.41 -7.08
CA VAL A 531 20.84 21.10 -7.59
C VAL A 531 20.62 20.24 -6.36
N GLY A 532 19.36 19.97 -6.02
CA GLY A 532 19.04 19.10 -4.91
C GLY A 532 19.47 17.65 -5.19
N LEU A 533 19.59 16.85 -4.12
CA LEU A 533 19.94 15.44 -4.23
C LEU A 533 18.97 14.59 -3.42
N LEU A 534 18.43 13.55 -4.05
CA LEU A 534 17.68 12.50 -3.39
C LEU A 534 18.58 11.26 -3.28
N SER A 535 19.10 11.00 -2.09
CA SER A 535 19.89 9.81 -1.80
C SER A 535 18.98 8.65 -1.42
N VAL A 536 19.12 7.51 -2.09
CA VAL A 536 18.38 6.26 -1.83
C VAL A 536 19.29 5.32 -1.07
N PHE A 537 18.83 4.82 0.08
CA PHE A 537 19.54 3.92 0.97
C PHE A 537 18.77 2.60 1.12
N ASN A 538 19.51 1.52 1.40
CA ASN A 538 18.94 0.31 1.96
C ASN A 538 19.02 0.41 3.48
N GLU A 539 17.95 0.06 4.20
CA GLU A 539 17.91 0.13 5.66
C GLU A 539 19.02 -0.68 6.36
N ASN A 540 19.57 -1.69 5.70
CA ASN A 540 20.61 -2.56 6.25
C ASN A 540 22.03 -2.05 6.02
N ASP A 541 22.21 -1.05 5.14
CA ASP A 541 23.51 -0.53 4.74
C ASP A 541 23.85 0.84 5.37
N GLY A 542 23.00 1.32 6.29
CA GLY A 542 23.17 2.60 6.97
C GLY A 542 23.10 3.79 6.03
N LEU A 543 23.97 4.80 6.21
CA LEU A 543 24.03 6.00 5.37
C LEU A 543 24.93 5.85 4.12
N ASN A 544 24.99 4.64 3.56
CA ASN A 544 25.65 4.35 2.30
C ASN A 544 24.61 4.31 1.17
N PRO A 545 24.48 5.37 0.35
CA PRO A 545 23.45 5.40 -0.66
C PRO A 545 23.73 4.36 -1.73
N VAL A 546 22.74 3.54 -2.04
CA VAL A 546 22.77 2.63 -3.20
C VAL A 546 22.58 3.39 -4.51
N ARG A 547 22.00 4.59 -4.43
CA ARG A 547 21.80 5.52 -5.55
C ARG A 547 21.69 6.95 -5.05
N THR A 548 22.10 7.92 -5.86
CA THR A 548 21.78 9.34 -5.67
C THR A 548 21.17 9.86 -6.95
N ILE A 549 20.02 10.50 -6.84
CA ILE A 549 19.23 11.03 -7.95
C ILE A 549 19.31 12.56 -7.86
N PRO A 550 19.81 13.26 -8.90
CA PRO A 550 19.70 14.71 -8.97
C PRO A 550 18.23 15.11 -9.03
N VAL A 551 17.82 16.05 -8.20
CA VAL A 551 16.49 16.67 -8.24
C VAL A 551 16.62 18.16 -8.58
N GLY A 552 15.50 18.85 -8.72
CA GLY A 552 15.49 20.27 -9.07
C GLY A 552 16.12 21.16 -8.00
N GLU A 553 16.16 22.46 -8.29
CA GLU A 553 16.53 23.46 -7.31
C GLU A 553 15.42 23.57 -6.24
N ILE A 554 15.80 23.46 -4.97
CA ILE A 554 14.87 23.57 -3.84
C ILE A 554 15.02 24.95 -3.21
N LYS A 555 13.99 25.78 -3.36
CA LYS A 555 13.93 27.15 -2.82
C LYS A 555 12.61 27.41 -2.09
N PRO A 556 12.63 28.13 -0.95
CA PRO A 556 13.80 28.76 -0.33
C PRO A 556 14.73 27.75 0.38
N GLU A 557 16.02 28.08 0.49
CA GLU A 557 17.03 27.17 1.08
C GLU A 557 16.74 26.81 2.55
N ASN A 558 16.22 27.77 3.33
CA ASN A 558 15.80 27.56 4.72
C ASN A 558 14.33 27.11 4.85
N GLY A 559 13.67 26.83 3.72
CA GLY A 559 12.29 26.35 3.70
C GLY A 559 12.19 24.89 4.13
N LYS A 560 10.97 24.50 4.53
CA LYS A 560 10.60 23.10 4.71
C LYS A 560 10.41 22.47 3.33
N SER A 561 10.93 21.27 3.15
CA SER A 561 10.85 20.52 1.89
C SER A 561 10.77 19.04 2.24
N VAL A 562 9.55 18.51 2.20
CA VAL A 562 9.25 17.10 2.52
C VAL A 562 9.49 16.21 1.30
N VAL A 563 9.92 14.99 1.56
CA VAL A 563 9.81 13.89 0.59
C VAL A 563 8.89 12.81 1.17
N ARG A 564 8.03 12.24 0.33
CA ARG A 564 7.26 11.03 0.64
C ARG A 564 7.65 9.90 -0.28
N LEU A 565 7.96 8.72 0.24
CA LEU A 565 8.25 7.51 -0.54
C LEU A 565 7.04 6.58 -0.52
N LYS A 566 6.54 6.21 -1.71
CA LYS A 566 5.42 5.27 -1.83
C LYS A 566 5.49 4.47 -3.12
N ASP A 567 5.43 3.13 -3.00
CA ASP A 567 5.39 2.19 -4.13
C ASP A 567 6.56 2.38 -5.11
N GLY A 568 7.75 2.70 -4.60
CA GLY A 568 8.94 2.95 -5.41
C GLY A 568 9.04 4.35 -6.04
N PHE A 569 8.11 5.26 -5.73
CA PHE A 569 8.13 6.64 -6.20
C PHE A 569 8.38 7.62 -5.06
N ALA A 570 9.32 8.54 -5.25
CA ALA A 570 9.59 9.63 -4.32
C ALA A 570 8.86 10.89 -4.80
N TYR A 571 7.98 11.41 -3.95
CA TYR A 571 7.22 12.64 -4.11
C TYR A 571 7.97 13.75 -3.38
N VAL A 572 8.63 14.63 -4.12
CA VAL A 572 9.58 15.62 -3.59
C VAL A 572 8.98 17.02 -3.71
N CYS A 573 8.85 17.69 -2.57
CA CYS A 573 8.43 19.09 -2.50
C CYS A 573 9.62 20.01 -2.81
N GLU A 574 9.68 20.59 -4.01
CA GLU A 574 10.78 21.46 -4.44
C GLU A 574 10.50 22.96 -4.21
N GLY A 575 9.68 23.28 -3.19
CA GLY A 575 9.34 24.64 -2.82
C GLY A 575 8.65 25.40 -3.96
N SER A 576 9.24 26.49 -4.43
CA SER A 576 8.68 27.31 -5.52
C SER A 576 8.50 26.56 -6.85
N SER A 577 9.24 25.46 -7.04
CA SER A 577 9.14 24.62 -8.25
C SER A 577 7.93 23.68 -8.23
N GLY A 578 7.29 23.49 -7.06
CA GLY A 578 6.14 22.61 -6.90
C GLY A 578 6.50 21.21 -6.39
N LEU A 579 5.59 20.26 -6.60
CA LEU A 579 5.78 18.84 -6.35
C LEU A 579 6.36 18.14 -7.58
N MET A 580 7.44 17.39 -7.41
CA MET A 580 8.03 16.52 -8.43
C MET A 580 7.96 15.05 -8.01
N VAL A 581 7.82 14.14 -8.97
CA VAL A 581 7.89 12.69 -8.70
C VAL A 581 9.04 12.05 -9.43
N TYR A 582 9.83 11.27 -8.70
CA TYR A 582 10.97 10.52 -9.21
C TYR A 582 10.77 9.03 -8.99
N ASP A 583 11.08 8.22 -10.00
CA ASP A 583 11.24 6.78 -9.83
C ASP A 583 12.58 6.51 -9.13
N VAL A 584 12.55 5.91 -7.93
CA VAL A 584 13.78 5.71 -7.14
C VAL A 584 14.73 4.67 -7.73
N SER A 585 14.25 3.88 -8.71
CA SER A 585 15.06 2.94 -9.48
C SER A 585 15.75 3.59 -10.68
N ASP A 586 15.33 4.80 -11.08
CA ASP A 586 15.96 5.58 -12.14
C ASP A 586 16.94 6.62 -11.56
N GLY A 587 18.20 6.55 -12.01
CA GLY A 587 19.24 7.50 -11.60
C GLY A 587 19.28 8.78 -12.44
N SER A 588 18.42 8.92 -13.45
CA SER A 588 18.50 10.00 -14.45
C SER A 588 18.24 11.40 -13.89
N GLY A 589 17.49 11.51 -12.79
CA GLY A 589 17.03 12.80 -12.26
C GLY A 589 15.89 13.43 -13.07
N THR A 590 15.24 12.66 -13.95
CA THR A 590 14.07 13.13 -14.70
C THR A 590 12.80 12.89 -13.88
N ALA A 591 12.06 13.95 -13.56
CA ALA A 591 10.76 13.81 -12.91
C ALA A 591 9.77 13.13 -13.88
N ILE A 592 9.13 12.06 -13.43
CA ILE A 592 8.13 11.31 -14.21
C ILE A 592 6.76 12.00 -14.21
N LYS A 593 6.50 12.83 -13.19
CA LYS A 593 5.31 13.68 -13.04
C LYS A 593 5.68 14.93 -12.27
N SER A 594 4.92 16.00 -12.47
CA SER A 594 5.08 17.25 -11.74
C SER A 594 3.75 17.96 -11.53
N PHE A 595 3.68 18.78 -10.49
CA PHE A 595 2.56 19.66 -10.21
C PHE A 595 3.08 20.96 -9.57
N ASN A 596 2.79 22.11 -10.16
CA ASN A 596 3.15 23.41 -9.59
C ASN A 596 1.89 24.31 -9.51
N PRO A 597 1.39 24.59 -8.30
CA PRO A 597 0.21 25.45 -8.10
C PRO A 597 0.47 26.96 -8.28
N GLN A 598 1.72 27.39 -8.51
CA GLN A 598 2.20 28.78 -8.68
C GLN A 598 2.04 29.72 -7.47
N ASP A 599 1.00 29.54 -6.66
CA ASP A 599 0.66 30.42 -5.52
C ASP A 599 1.23 29.87 -4.19
N GLY A 600 2.52 30.10 -3.93
CA GLY A 600 3.20 29.73 -2.68
C GLY A 600 4.22 28.61 -2.83
N ASP A 601 4.97 28.34 -1.76
CA ASP A 601 6.00 27.30 -1.74
C ASP A 601 5.39 25.94 -1.35
N THR A 602 5.66 24.91 -2.16
CA THR A 602 5.29 23.53 -1.85
C THR A 602 6.21 22.99 -0.75
N ASN A 603 5.68 22.86 0.46
CA ASN A 603 6.44 22.52 1.68
C ASN A 603 6.27 21.06 2.10
N GLY A 604 5.06 20.51 1.94
CA GLY A 604 4.67 19.21 2.47
C GLY A 604 3.90 18.37 1.46
N VAL A 605 4.09 17.05 1.50
CA VAL A 605 3.31 16.09 0.70
C VAL A 605 3.03 14.83 1.50
N ASP A 606 1.83 14.29 1.31
CA ASP A 606 1.50 12.94 1.75
C ASP A 606 0.68 12.20 0.69
N VAL A 607 0.72 10.87 0.71
CA VAL A 607 0.08 10.01 -0.28
C VAL A 607 -0.70 8.92 0.43
N ASP A 608 -2.01 8.96 0.27
CA ASP A 608 -2.93 8.08 0.97
C ASP A 608 -4.19 7.81 0.14
N HIS A 609 -4.72 6.58 0.19
CA HIS A 609 -5.91 6.13 -0.55
C HIS A 609 -5.97 6.51 -2.05
N GLY A 610 -4.83 6.52 -2.73
CA GLY A 610 -4.75 6.88 -4.16
C GLY A 610 -4.82 8.39 -4.44
N LEU A 611 -4.76 9.21 -3.40
CA LEU A 611 -4.68 10.67 -3.46
C LEU A 611 -3.30 11.16 -3.06
N ILE A 612 -2.96 12.34 -3.55
CA ILE A 612 -1.78 13.11 -3.14
C ILE A 612 -2.28 14.39 -2.50
N TYR A 613 -1.83 14.66 -1.29
CA TYR A 613 -2.11 15.88 -0.54
C TYR A 613 -0.87 16.75 -0.55
N VAL A 614 -1.00 17.99 -1.03
CA VAL A 614 0.14 18.90 -1.22
C VAL A 614 -0.08 20.16 -0.39
N ALA A 615 0.71 20.35 0.66
CA ALA A 615 0.75 21.57 1.45
C ALA A 615 1.60 22.63 0.74
N ASN A 616 0.95 23.68 0.24
CA ASN A 616 1.55 24.69 -0.62
C ASN A 616 1.59 26.09 0.02
N GLY A 617 2.03 26.18 1.26
CA GLY A 617 2.18 27.47 1.94
C GLY A 617 0.90 28.31 1.89
N ALA A 618 0.99 29.54 1.38
CA ALA A 618 -0.14 30.46 1.24
C ALA A 618 -1.23 30.01 0.23
N GLY A 619 -0.94 29.01 -0.61
CA GLY A 619 -1.91 28.39 -1.52
C GLY A 619 -2.81 27.35 -0.86
N GLY A 620 -2.55 27.01 0.41
CA GLY A 620 -3.31 26.02 1.17
C GLY A 620 -2.93 24.59 0.81
N VAL A 621 -3.92 23.68 0.83
CA VAL A 621 -3.72 22.26 0.49
C VAL A 621 -4.40 21.91 -0.82
N TYR A 622 -3.64 21.29 -1.73
CA TYR A 622 -4.15 20.73 -2.98
C TYR A 622 -4.34 19.23 -2.84
N VAL A 623 -5.39 18.71 -3.47
CA VAL A 623 -5.67 17.26 -3.55
C VAL A 623 -5.62 16.84 -5.01
N LEU A 624 -4.79 15.83 -5.30
CA LEU A 624 -4.60 15.29 -6.63
C LEU A 624 -4.86 13.79 -6.67
N ASP A 625 -5.29 13.31 -7.82
CA ASP A 625 -5.29 11.89 -8.12
C ASP A 625 -3.85 11.39 -8.33
N LYS A 626 -3.46 10.31 -7.63
CA LYS A 626 -2.09 9.77 -7.70
C LYS A 626 -1.71 9.25 -9.09
N ASN A 627 -2.68 8.69 -9.81
CA ASN A 627 -2.43 8.01 -11.08
C ASN A 627 -2.39 9.00 -12.25
N THR A 628 -3.30 9.96 -12.27
CA THR A 628 -3.49 10.92 -13.36
C THR A 628 -2.86 12.28 -13.09
N PHE A 629 -2.50 12.59 -11.84
CA PHE A 629 -2.04 13.93 -11.41
C PHE A 629 -3.06 15.05 -11.66
N LYS A 630 -4.32 14.66 -11.91
CA LYS A 630 -5.42 15.61 -12.02
C LYS A 630 -5.70 16.20 -10.64
N VAL A 631 -5.81 17.52 -10.60
CA VAL A 631 -6.25 18.25 -9.40
C VAL A 631 -7.74 18.00 -9.19
N TYR A 632 -8.10 17.46 -8.03
CA TYR A 632 -9.50 17.39 -7.59
C TYR A 632 -9.95 18.73 -7.05
N GLY A 633 -9.08 19.42 -6.30
CA GLY A 633 -9.29 20.80 -5.92
C GLY A 633 -8.25 21.27 -4.92
N ASN A 634 -8.45 22.48 -4.41
CA ASN A 634 -7.65 23.04 -3.34
C ASN A 634 -8.55 23.61 -2.25
N TYR A 635 -8.04 23.61 -1.03
CA TYR A 635 -8.65 24.31 0.08
C TYR A 635 -7.64 25.28 0.66
N ASN A 636 -8.01 26.56 0.66
CA ASN A 636 -7.15 27.63 1.14
C ASN A 636 -7.57 28.07 2.54
N TYR A 637 -6.59 28.37 3.38
CA TYR A 637 -6.76 28.77 4.77
C TYR A 637 -6.04 30.09 5.00
N ASP A 638 -6.44 30.83 6.04
CA ASP A 638 -5.61 31.91 6.55
C ASP A 638 -4.34 31.32 7.17
N GLY A 639 -3.17 31.60 6.59
CA GLY A 639 -1.87 31.10 7.07
C GLY A 639 -1.01 30.47 5.97
N SER A 640 -0.06 29.63 6.38
CA SER A 640 0.84 28.90 5.49
C SER A 640 0.74 27.40 5.78
N ALA A 641 0.26 26.62 4.82
CA ALA A 641 0.27 25.16 4.88
C ALA A 641 1.71 24.65 4.78
N ASN A 642 2.28 24.26 5.93
CA ASN A 642 3.68 23.87 6.06
C ASN A 642 3.87 22.35 6.02
N PHE A 643 2.86 21.60 6.44
CA PHE A 643 2.90 20.14 6.49
C PHE A 643 1.49 19.57 6.36
N VAL A 644 1.39 18.38 5.78
CA VAL A 644 0.14 17.63 5.66
C VAL A 644 0.40 16.17 5.98
N ARG A 645 -0.53 15.55 6.71
CA ARG A 645 -0.51 14.12 7.05
C ARG A 645 -1.91 13.57 6.88
N ALA A 646 -2.04 12.54 6.05
CA ALA A 646 -3.30 11.85 5.78
C ALA A 646 -3.21 10.42 6.34
N VAL A 647 -4.10 10.11 7.28
CA VAL A 647 -4.20 8.79 7.91
C VAL A 647 -5.67 8.43 8.02
N ASP A 648 -6.03 7.28 7.45
CA ASP A 648 -7.41 6.79 7.37
C ASP A 648 -8.36 7.84 6.75
N ASP A 649 -9.33 8.33 7.51
CA ASP A 649 -10.30 9.33 7.08
C ASP A 649 -9.87 10.76 7.40
N TYR A 650 -8.72 10.98 8.05
CA TYR A 650 -8.28 12.31 8.47
C TYR A 650 -7.16 12.87 7.61
N ILE A 651 -7.22 14.18 7.43
CA ILE A 651 -6.16 14.99 6.85
C ILE A 651 -5.85 16.12 7.82
N PHE A 652 -4.67 16.06 8.41
CA PHE A 652 -4.16 17.08 9.32
C PHE A 652 -3.24 18.03 8.55
N VAL A 653 -3.43 19.32 8.74
CA VAL A 653 -2.62 20.37 8.10
C VAL A 653 -2.03 21.25 9.18
N ALA A 654 -0.69 21.23 9.29
CA ALA A 654 0.04 22.20 10.08
C ALA A 654 0.09 23.53 9.31
N ASN A 655 -0.78 24.47 9.67
CA ASN A 655 -1.03 25.71 8.94
C ASN A 655 -0.28 26.91 9.54
N GLY A 656 0.99 26.71 9.94
CA GLY A 656 1.86 27.78 10.44
C GLY A 656 1.22 28.60 11.56
N ALA A 657 1.28 29.93 11.45
CA ALA A 657 0.64 30.86 12.41
C ALA A 657 -0.90 30.78 12.42
N GLY A 658 -1.51 30.07 11.48
CA GLY A 658 -2.93 29.73 11.48
C GLY A 658 -3.28 28.51 12.34
N GLY A 659 -2.30 27.83 12.94
CA GLY A 659 -2.50 26.68 13.84
C GLY A 659 -2.75 25.36 13.11
N LEU A 660 -3.60 24.49 13.65
CA LEU A 660 -3.91 23.17 13.08
C LEU A 660 -5.26 23.22 12.33
N LYS A 661 -5.35 22.52 11.20
CA LYS A 661 -6.61 22.24 10.51
C LYS A 661 -6.80 20.74 10.44
N ILE A 662 -7.99 20.27 10.77
CA ILE A 662 -8.35 18.86 10.74
C ILE A 662 -9.52 18.72 9.78
N LEU A 663 -9.29 17.97 8.72
CA LEU A 663 -10.31 17.64 7.73
C LEU A 663 -10.59 16.16 7.85
N THR A 664 -11.85 15.80 7.62
CA THR A 664 -12.23 14.42 7.32
C THR A 664 -12.48 14.29 5.83
N ARG A 665 -12.17 13.11 5.31
CA ARG A 665 -12.61 12.69 3.99
C ARG A 665 -14.06 12.27 4.11
N ASP A 666 -14.95 12.83 3.30
CA ASP A 666 -16.34 12.39 3.31
C ASP A 666 -16.38 10.98 2.72
N ASN A 667 -16.60 9.98 3.57
CA ASN A 667 -16.90 8.63 3.12
C ASN A 667 -18.40 8.60 2.76
N PRO A 668 -18.77 8.40 1.48
CA PRO A 668 -20.17 8.41 1.07
C PRO A 668 -21.00 7.26 1.67
#